data_AF-A0A5N6ZJN2-F1
#
_entry.id   AF-A0A5N6ZJN2-F1
#
_cell.length_a   1.000
_cell.length_b   1.000
_cell.length_c   1.000
_cell.angle_alpha   90.00
_cell.angle_beta   90.00
_cell.angle_gamma   90.00
#
_symmetry.space_group_name_H-M   'P 1'
#
loop_
_entity.id
_entity.type
_entity.pdbx_description
1 polymer ?
#
loop_
_entity_poly.entity_id
_entity_poly.type
_entity_poly.pdbx_seq_one_letter_code
_entity_poly.pdbx_strand_id
1 'polypeptide(L)'
;MAAEKRQKTGVEPPNLIQRAQQVVNIISHGCELASGFGGFSLSLYDTAWVSMVTKPDAVGVRQWAFPEAFAYVLRQQNDNGSWGINASPVDVILNTMAGLLSLLEHHTVETTQCSVDSDIGPDNYEERISRAITSLSDALNSWNVEATLHVGFEILVPCLLQQLAQRGVSLDFPSRQDLIKLHQQKLSKFRPEMVISKQQTTLLHSLEGLIGKVDFEKLKHHCTEYGGMMGSPASTAAYLIYSPVWDEAAEKYLRNVVERCGSCGGVPSGFPTPVFETSWTISTLLASGYAIEDFAREGIEAITTYLQRLFEKQHGLLGFAPGFVPDADDTARSLLALSYLKVPMDPSSLVAYFEAPRHFQTYKLERNPSFSANANTLLALLRSSSPATYIPQIEKTANYLVSCWEGGELCDKWNLASEYSEMLLVNALVELIAAWSKGDLTKLSTELVTSKIPIVLCQLLSKALVHQHENGSWDNSVERTAYSILLLAYILRLPWPISLRELVDTSLLRGRDYLQQHASEWSEGDYIWIEKVTYRLPTLAETYTLAAMKVPREEAAWTTEVKQIFTLPEKKGRTMAAVFGQLPIFQDTPRRTMLLAITEAHFYSRALRKIRLDIFPRDRMRMTKDKYLDFIPVAWTSVNTISGFPLSSETMWDMMVISMLNYQADEYMESVVGSLPKPCLRELKFEIRNACLDEDLSTENISDVFMREGQLQALTPSPQTEDSQSQSPSPHLSEVTEVILKYIRHVRYHPCVIACPAAAQREVGKELDKFLHAHMAHNADNSRLRNSDTISDNLWSQSYFDWVRTTGAMDTSCPYSFSFFTCLISRQGRSCISSAKQRYFARALALHLATMCRQFNDYGSQLRDLQEKNLNSLDFADFNGDGLSRGQDQHKQDLMELAEFERSCMQVCFAHLSAETSATTTAQIQAFIKVTDLFGQIYVAQDIASRLKP
;
A
#
# COMPACT_ATOMS: atom_id res chain seq x y z
N MET A 1 -24.11 16.33 26.70
CA MET A 1 -24.04 17.32 25.58
C MET A 1 -24.30 16.74 24.20
N ALA A 2 -23.86 15.53 23.83
CA ALA A 2 -24.18 14.93 22.52
C ALA A 2 -25.66 14.53 22.35
N ALA A 3 -26.32 14.10 23.44
CA ALA A 3 -27.75 13.76 23.41
C ALA A 3 -28.68 14.96 23.23
N GLU A 4 -28.29 16.15 23.72
CA GLU A 4 -29.08 17.39 23.56
C GLU A 4 -28.93 18.04 22.18
N LYS A 5 -27.89 17.70 21.41
CA LYS A 5 -27.76 18.11 20.00
C LYS A 5 -28.59 17.24 19.04
N ARG A 6 -28.98 16.01 19.43
CA ARG A 6 -29.82 15.12 18.60
C ARG A 6 -31.22 15.68 18.34
N GLN A 7 -31.68 16.66 19.13
CA GLN A 7 -33.00 17.27 18.97
C GLN A 7 -33.07 18.46 18.01
N LYS A 8 -31.95 18.88 17.38
CA LYS A 8 -31.92 20.11 16.57
C LYS A 8 -31.95 19.95 15.04
N THR A 9 -31.97 18.73 14.48
CA THR A 9 -31.98 18.53 13.01
C THR A 9 -33.32 18.09 12.43
N GLY A 10 -34.30 17.63 13.23
CA GLY A 10 -35.64 17.30 12.72
C GLY A 10 -35.72 16.17 11.68
N VAL A 11 -34.61 15.47 11.38
CA VAL A 11 -34.57 14.34 10.46
C VAL A 11 -34.81 13.06 11.27
N GLU A 12 -35.94 12.38 11.02
CA GLU A 12 -36.16 11.05 11.58
C GLU A 12 -35.05 10.09 11.11
N PRO A 13 -34.49 9.23 11.98
CA PRO A 13 -33.48 8.27 11.58
C PRO A 13 -34.06 7.32 10.50
N PRO A 14 -33.31 7.05 9.42
CA PRO A 14 -33.80 6.21 8.33
C PRO A 14 -34.09 4.80 8.81
N ASN A 15 -35.22 4.23 8.37
CA ASN A 15 -35.55 2.84 8.64
C ASN A 15 -34.63 1.91 7.84
N LEU A 16 -33.57 1.43 8.51
CA LEU A 16 -32.51 0.62 7.89
C LEU A 16 -33.04 -0.67 7.27
N ILE A 17 -33.94 -1.38 7.96
CA ILE A 17 -34.51 -2.64 7.46
C ILE A 17 -35.33 -2.38 6.20
N GLN A 18 -36.18 -1.35 6.20
CA GLN A 18 -37.00 -1.01 5.04
C GLN A 18 -36.16 -0.64 3.81
N ARG A 19 -35.09 0.17 3.98
CA ARG A 19 -34.17 0.50 2.87
C ARG A 19 -33.42 -0.73 2.37
N ALA A 20 -32.94 -1.59 3.28
CA ALA A 20 -32.29 -2.85 2.90
C ALA A 20 -33.25 -3.79 2.16
N GLN A 21 -34.52 -3.86 2.56
CA GLN A 21 -35.56 -4.58 1.82
C GLN A 21 -35.76 -4.03 0.41
N GLN A 22 -35.76 -2.70 0.23
CA GLN A 22 -35.87 -2.07 -1.10
C GLN A 22 -34.69 -2.45 -2.00
N VAL A 23 -33.47 -2.38 -1.47
CA VAL A 23 -32.25 -2.79 -2.19
C VAL A 23 -32.33 -4.27 -2.60
N VAL A 24 -32.66 -5.17 -1.66
CA VAL A 24 -32.78 -6.61 -1.95
C VAL A 24 -33.90 -6.90 -2.95
N ASN A 25 -35.03 -6.18 -2.89
CA ASN A 25 -36.13 -6.33 -3.85
C ASN A 25 -35.73 -5.92 -5.28
N ILE A 26 -34.92 -4.86 -5.43
CA ILE A 26 -34.36 -4.46 -6.74
C ILE A 26 -33.50 -5.59 -7.31
N ILE A 27 -32.60 -6.15 -6.49
CA ILE A 27 -31.72 -7.25 -6.89
C ILE A 27 -32.54 -8.50 -7.23
N SER A 28 -33.50 -8.91 -6.38
CA SER A 28 -34.29 -10.12 -6.60
C SER A 28 -35.12 -10.04 -7.87
N HIS A 29 -35.74 -8.88 -8.13
CA HIS A 29 -36.48 -8.66 -9.37
C HIS A 29 -35.55 -8.71 -10.59
N GLY A 30 -34.34 -8.13 -10.47
CA GLY A 30 -33.32 -8.19 -11.50
C GLY A 30 -32.89 -9.62 -11.86
N CYS A 31 -32.73 -10.50 -10.87
CA CYS A 31 -32.37 -11.91 -11.07
C CYS A 31 -33.39 -12.71 -11.91
N GLU A 32 -34.63 -12.26 -11.97
CA GLU A 32 -35.70 -12.90 -12.74
C GLU A 32 -35.76 -12.43 -14.20
N LEU A 33 -35.09 -11.33 -14.54
CA LEU A 33 -35.10 -10.76 -15.89
C LEU A 33 -34.23 -11.58 -16.85
N ALA A 34 -34.84 -12.08 -17.93
CA ALA A 34 -34.12 -12.80 -18.98
C ALA A 34 -33.07 -11.93 -19.69
N SER A 35 -33.26 -10.61 -19.72
CA SER A 35 -32.31 -9.63 -20.26
C SER A 35 -31.17 -9.27 -19.31
N GLY A 36 -31.19 -9.77 -18.07
CA GLY A 36 -30.33 -9.30 -16.99
C GLY A 36 -30.68 -7.88 -16.51
N PHE A 37 -29.87 -7.39 -15.57
CA PHE A 37 -29.92 -6.04 -15.03
C PHE A 37 -28.50 -5.52 -14.81
N GLY A 38 -28.38 -4.21 -14.60
CA GLY A 38 -27.12 -3.56 -14.22
C GLY A 38 -27.35 -2.14 -13.72
N GLY A 39 -26.60 -1.74 -12.70
CA GLY A 39 -26.69 -0.44 -12.01
C GLY A 39 -25.50 0.49 -12.26
N PHE A 40 -24.60 0.13 -13.18
CA PHE A 40 -23.44 0.96 -13.51
C PHE A 40 -23.90 2.32 -14.03
N SER A 41 -23.24 3.39 -13.59
CA SER A 41 -23.48 4.71 -14.16
C SER A 41 -23.12 4.77 -15.65
N LEU A 42 -23.74 5.70 -16.37
CA LEU A 42 -23.51 5.92 -17.78
C LEU A 42 -22.04 6.29 -18.08
N SER A 43 -21.50 5.73 -19.15
CA SER A 43 -20.14 5.93 -19.66
C SER A 43 -20.19 6.78 -20.92
N LEU A 44 -19.55 7.96 -20.88
CA LEU A 44 -19.46 8.82 -22.07
C LEU A 44 -18.55 8.22 -23.13
N TYR A 45 -17.51 7.51 -22.71
CA TYR A 45 -16.66 6.72 -23.59
C TYR A 45 -17.47 5.71 -24.43
N ASP A 46 -18.27 4.87 -23.79
CA ASP A 46 -19.04 3.84 -24.50
C ASP A 46 -20.20 4.44 -25.30
N THR A 47 -20.83 5.49 -24.78
CA THR A 47 -21.90 6.21 -25.49
C THR A 47 -21.37 6.84 -26.78
N ALA A 48 -20.17 7.42 -26.76
CA ALA A 48 -19.54 7.97 -27.96
C ALA A 48 -19.28 6.89 -29.03
N TRP A 49 -18.85 5.69 -28.63
CA TRP A 49 -18.73 4.56 -29.56
C TRP A 49 -20.06 4.14 -30.18
N VAL A 50 -21.13 4.02 -29.38
CA VAL A 50 -22.48 3.70 -29.87
C VAL A 50 -23.01 4.76 -30.84
N SER A 51 -22.69 6.03 -30.60
CA SER A 51 -23.13 7.15 -31.46
C SER A 51 -22.56 7.10 -32.88
N MET A 52 -21.48 6.36 -33.11
CA MET A 52 -20.80 6.26 -34.41
C MET A 52 -21.29 5.07 -35.26
N VAL A 53 -22.28 4.32 -34.79
CA VAL A 53 -22.80 3.16 -35.53
C VAL A 53 -23.74 3.61 -36.65
N THR A 54 -23.40 3.28 -37.89
CA THR A 54 -24.26 3.50 -39.07
C THR A 54 -24.79 2.18 -39.65
N LYS A 55 -26.07 2.13 -40.03
CA LYS A 55 -26.70 0.99 -40.73
C LYS A 55 -27.18 1.43 -42.12
N PRO A 56 -26.92 0.69 -43.21
CA PRO A 56 -27.56 0.97 -44.49
C PRO A 56 -29.06 0.66 -44.43
N ASP A 57 -29.89 1.55 -44.96
CA ASP A 57 -31.32 1.35 -45.12
C ASP A 57 -31.65 0.42 -46.31
N ALA A 58 -32.94 0.23 -46.59
CA ALA A 58 -33.40 -0.65 -47.67
C ALA A 58 -32.96 -0.20 -49.07
N VAL A 59 -32.55 1.06 -49.23
CA VAL A 59 -32.09 1.67 -50.49
C VAL A 59 -30.56 1.81 -50.53
N GLY A 60 -29.86 1.32 -49.49
CA GLY A 60 -28.39 1.33 -49.37
C GLY A 60 -27.82 2.62 -48.77
N VAL A 61 -28.68 3.52 -48.32
CA VAL A 61 -28.31 4.80 -47.72
C VAL A 61 -27.97 4.59 -46.24
N ARG A 62 -26.78 5.01 -45.79
CA ARG A 62 -26.39 4.86 -44.38
C ARG A 62 -27.18 5.82 -43.49
N GLN A 63 -27.64 5.33 -42.35
CA GLN A 63 -28.30 6.09 -41.30
C GLN A 63 -27.63 5.83 -39.96
N TRP A 64 -27.62 6.82 -39.07
CA TRP A 64 -27.21 6.61 -37.69
C TRP A 64 -28.17 5.66 -36.99
N ALA A 65 -27.66 4.56 -36.42
CA ALA A 65 -28.49 3.55 -35.79
C ALA A 65 -28.98 3.96 -34.39
N PHE A 66 -28.23 4.85 -33.73
CA PHE A 66 -28.45 5.35 -32.36
C PHE A 66 -28.27 6.89 -32.28
N PRO A 67 -29.07 7.68 -33.00
CA PRO A 67 -28.98 9.15 -32.97
C PRO A 67 -29.11 9.76 -31.57
N GLU A 68 -29.87 9.12 -30.68
CA GLU A 68 -30.04 9.51 -29.29
C GLU A 68 -28.71 9.49 -28.50
N ALA A 69 -27.79 8.58 -28.84
CA ALA A 69 -26.48 8.49 -28.20
C ALA A 69 -25.61 9.70 -28.58
N PHE A 70 -25.65 10.15 -29.83
CA PHE A 70 -24.95 11.36 -30.24
C PHE A 70 -25.51 12.61 -29.56
N ALA A 71 -26.85 12.72 -29.49
CA ALA A 71 -27.51 13.80 -28.77
C ALA A 71 -27.11 13.82 -27.29
N TYR A 72 -26.93 12.65 -26.67
CA TYR A 72 -26.40 12.54 -25.31
C TYR A 72 -24.95 13.05 -25.20
N VAL A 73 -24.05 12.61 -26.08
CA VAL A 73 -22.65 13.08 -26.12
C VAL A 73 -22.59 14.60 -26.25
N LEU A 74 -23.37 15.20 -27.15
CA LEU A 74 -23.40 16.65 -27.36
C LEU A 74 -23.80 17.44 -26.11
N ARG A 75 -24.80 16.95 -25.37
CA ARG A 75 -25.29 17.58 -24.13
C ARG A 75 -24.31 17.47 -22.96
N GLN A 76 -23.39 16.51 -23.02
CA GLN A 76 -22.48 16.17 -21.92
C GLN A 76 -21.05 16.69 -22.12
N GLN A 77 -20.82 17.50 -23.15
CA GLN A 77 -19.56 18.22 -23.27
C GLN A 77 -19.48 19.32 -22.21
N ASN A 78 -18.44 19.30 -21.39
CA ASN A 78 -18.19 20.32 -20.38
C ASN A 78 -17.81 21.66 -21.00
N ASP A 79 -17.87 22.74 -20.21
CA ASP A 79 -17.52 24.10 -20.67
C ASP A 79 -16.08 24.23 -21.15
N ASN A 80 -15.15 23.47 -20.55
CA ASN A 80 -13.75 23.39 -20.95
C ASN A 80 -13.53 22.54 -22.22
N GLY A 81 -14.57 21.89 -22.74
CA GLY A 81 -14.55 21.04 -23.93
C GLY A 81 -14.31 19.56 -23.66
N SER A 82 -14.04 19.15 -22.43
CA SER A 82 -13.84 17.74 -22.05
C SER A 82 -15.15 16.97 -21.95
N TRP A 83 -15.06 15.64 -21.89
CA TRP A 83 -16.16 14.77 -21.46
C TRP A 83 -15.80 13.99 -20.20
N GLY A 84 -16.82 13.61 -19.45
CA GLY A 84 -16.67 12.81 -18.23
C GLY A 84 -16.33 13.65 -17.01
N ILE A 85 -16.24 12.96 -15.89
CA ILE A 85 -15.87 13.52 -14.59
C ILE A 85 -14.37 13.32 -14.39
N ASN A 86 -13.72 14.28 -13.74
CA ASN A 86 -12.29 14.21 -13.42
C ASN A 86 -12.05 13.39 -12.14
N ALA A 87 -12.47 12.12 -12.13
CA ALA A 87 -12.16 11.17 -11.06
C ALA A 87 -10.71 10.68 -11.16
N SER A 88 -10.19 10.56 -12.39
CA SER A 88 -8.78 10.36 -12.69
C SER A 88 -8.39 11.04 -14.02
N PRO A 89 -7.10 11.35 -14.25
CA PRO A 89 -6.65 11.95 -15.51
C PRO A 89 -7.00 11.11 -16.75
N VAL A 90 -6.97 9.77 -16.64
CA VAL A 90 -7.27 8.88 -17.77
C VAL A 90 -8.77 8.88 -18.12
N ASP A 91 -9.66 9.13 -17.16
CA ASP A 91 -11.09 9.29 -17.45
C ASP A 91 -11.31 10.49 -18.38
N VAL A 92 -10.68 11.62 -18.09
CA VAL A 92 -10.76 12.82 -18.95
C VAL A 92 -10.20 12.51 -20.33
N ILE A 93 -9.06 11.81 -20.42
CA ILE A 93 -8.42 11.44 -21.68
C ILE A 93 -9.34 10.55 -22.53
N LEU A 94 -9.78 9.41 -22.00
CA LEU A 94 -10.55 8.43 -22.77
C LEU A 94 -11.93 8.99 -23.16
N ASN A 95 -12.66 9.59 -22.23
CA ASN A 95 -13.97 10.18 -22.53
C ASN A 95 -13.84 11.30 -23.57
N THR A 96 -12.83 12.18 -23.46
CA THR A 96 -12.64 13.29 -24.41
C THR A 96 -12.16 12.80 -25.77
N MET A 97 -11.30 11.79 -25.83
CA MET A 97 -10.89 11.16 -27.10
C MET A 97 -12.07 10.56 -27.85
N ALA A 98 -12.90 9.78 -27.15
CA ALA A 98 -14.06 9.13 -27.77
C ALA A 98 -15.12 10.16 -28.17
N GLY A 99 -15.41 11.16 -27.32
CA GLY A 99 -16.34 12.26 -27.62
C GLY A 99 -15.87 13.12 -28.80
N LEU A 100 -14.59 13.46 -28.86
CA LEU A 100 -13.99 14.17 -29.99
C LEU A 100 -14.05 13.35 -31.28
N LEU A 101 -13.75 12.04 -31.21
CA LEU A 101 -13.85 11.16 -32.36
C LEU A 101 -15.29 11.08 -32.88
N SER A 102 -16.28 10.94 -31.99
CA SER A 102 -17.71 10.98 -32.32
C SER A 102 -18.09 12.28 -33.03
N LEU A 103 -17.68 13.46 -32.51
CA LEU A 103 -17.92 14.74 -33.18
C LEU A 103 -17.32 14.80 -34.59
N LEU A 104 -16.09 14.31 -34.76
CA LEU A 104 -15.42 14.34 -36.05
C LEU A 104 -16.09 13.41 -37.07
N GLU A 105 -16.55 12.23 -36.66
CA GLU A 105 -17.28 11.30 -37.54
C GLU A 105 -18.61 11.92 -38.00
N HIS A 106 -19.40 12.48 -37.08
CA HIS A 106 -20.66 13.15 -37.41
C HIS A 106 -20.45 14.37 -38.32
N HIS A 107 -19.47 15.23 -37.99
CA HIS A 107 -19.14 16.38 -38.81
C HIS A 107 -18.69 15.99 -40.23
N THR A 108 -17.87 14.94 -40.35
CA THR A 108 -17.40 14.45 -41.65
C THR A 108 -18.56 13.92 -42.49
N VAL A 109 -19.46 13.14 -41.90
CA VAL A 109 -20.62 12.59 -42.60
C VAL A 109 -21.55 13.71 -43.08
N GLU A 110 -21.89 14.67 -42.22
CA GLU A 110 -22.77 15.80 -42.59
C GLU A 110 -22.16 16.71 -43.68
N THR A 111 -20.83 16.86 -43.70
CA THR A 111 -20.15 17.72 -44.68
C THR A 111 -19.81 17.01 -46.00
N THR A 112 -19.62 15.68 -46.01
CA THR A 112 -19.13 14.94 -47.18
C THR A 112 -20.12 13.95 -47.80
N GLN A 113 -21.15 13.52 -47.06
CA GLN A 113 -22.10 12.49 -47.50
C GLN A 113 -23.54 13.03 -47.47
N CYS A 114 -24.06 13.49 -48.61
CA CYS A 114 -25.46 13.93 -48.78
C CYS A 114 -26.54 12.83 -48.57
N SER A 115 -26.14 11.65 -48.07
CA SER A 115 -27.02 10.49 -47.93
C SER A 115 -27.46 10.23 -46.49
N VAL A 116 -26.83 10.79 -45.45
CA VAL A 116 -27.28 10.52 -44.08
C VAL A 116 -28.24 11.63 -43.63
N ASP A 117 -29.53 11.29 -43.44
CA ASP A 117 -30.53 12.22 -42.88
C ASP A 117 -30.20 12.44 -41.38
N SER A 118 -29.55 13.55 -41.02
CA SER A 118 -29.39 13.95 -39.61
C SER A 118 -29.57 15.45 -39.38
N ASP A 119 -30.67 15.81 -38.71
CA ASP A 119 -30.97 17.17 -38.19
C ASP A 119 -30.50 17.30 -36.71
N ILE A 120 -29.42 16.59 -36.34
CA ILE A 120 -28.97 16.42 -34.95
C ILE A 120 -27.60 17.08 -34.70
N GLY A 121 -26.84 17.38 -35.76
CA GLY A 121 -25.56 18.07 -35.67
C GLY A 121 -25.68 19.47 -35.05
N PRO A 122 -24.74 19.89 -34.17
CA PRO A 122 -24.70 21.24 -33.66
C PRO A 122 -24.25 22.23 -34.74
N ASP A 123 -24.80 23.45 -34.71
CA ASP A 123 -24.32 24.55 -35.58
C ASP A 123 -22.86 24.95 -35.31
N ASN A 124 -22.29 24.57 -34.16
CA ASN A 124 -20.97 25.01 -33.68
C ASN A 124 -19.92 23.90 -33.56
N TYR A 125 -19.87 22.95 -34.50
CA TYR A 125 -18.87 21.87 -34.53
C TYR A 125 -17.43 22.34 -34.28
N GLU A 126 -16.97 23.35 -35.02
CA GLU A 126 -15.59 23.85 -34.96
C GLU A 126 -15.19 24.32 -33.56
N GLU A 127 -16.10 25.04 -32.88
CA GLU A 127 -15.86 25.52 -31.51
C GLU A 127 -15.77 24.34 -30.52
N ARG A 128 -16.67 23.37 -30.64
CA ARG A 128 -16.70 22.18 -29.78
C ARG A 128 -15.46 21.31 -29.96
N ILE A 129 -15.04 21.11 -31.21
CA ILE A 129 -13.83 20.38 -31.57
C ILE A 129 -12.59 21.10 -31.03
N SER A 130 -12.49 22.42 -31.22
CA SER A 130 -11.36 23.22 -30.74
C SER A 130 -11.19 23.13 -29.23
N ARG A 131 -12.26 23.30 -28.45
CA ARG A 131 -12.21 23.19 -26.98
C ARG A 131 -11.83 21.77 -26.53
N ALA A 132 -12.36 20.74 -27.19
CA ALA A 132 -12.03 19.35 -26.90
C ALA A 132 -10.54 19.05 -27.12
N ILE A 133 -9.95 19.55 -28.21
CA ILE A 133 -8.52 19.39 -28.50
C ILE A 133 -7.67 20.08 -27.42
N THR A 134 -8.04 21.30 -27.02
CA THR A 134 -7.33 22.03 -25.95
C THR A 134 -7.38 21.24 -24.63
N SER A 135 -8.57 20.84 -24.18
CA SER A 135 -8.71 20.09 -22.92
C SER A 135 -7.99 18.74 -22.97
N LEU A 136 -8.02 18.04 -24.10
CA LEU A 136 -7.32 16.77 -24.26
C LEU A 136 -5.80 16.94 -24.20
N SER A 137 -5.28 18.01 -24.82
CA SER A 137 -3.85 18.35 -24.73
C SER A 137 -3.41 18.61 -23.30
N ASP A 138 -4.20 19.36 -22.51
CA ASP A 138 -3.90 19.65 -21.12
C ASP A 138 -3.91 18.37 -20.27
N ALA A 139 -4.90 17.51 -20.45
CA ALA A 139 -4.99 16.23 -19.76
C ALA A 139 -3.78 15.33 -20.07
N LEU A 140 -3.41 15.18 -21.34
CA LEU A 140 -2.26 14.38 -21.78
C LEU A 140 -0.92 14.92 -21.24
N ASN A 141 -0.76 16.25 -21.16
CA ASN A 141 0.45 16.88 -20.63
C ASN A 141 0.66 16.60 -19.13
N SER A 142 -0.42 16.41 -18.38
CA SER A 142 -0.39 16.11 -16.95
C SER A 142 -0.40 14.61 -16.61
N TRP A 143 -0.48 13.75 -17.63
CA TRP A 143 -0.77 12.33 -17.43
C TRP A 143 0.44 11.52 -16.95
N ASN A 144 0.29 10.87 -15.79
CA ASN A 144 1.22 9.82 -15.33
C ASN A 144 0.77 8.43 -15.83
N VAL A 145 1.35 8.00 -16.94
CA VAL A 145 1.08 6.70 -17.58
C VAL A 145 1.38 5.52 -16.67
N GLU A 146 2.47 5.57 -15.89
CA GLU A 146 2.89 4.45 -15.03
C GLU A 146 1.92 4.21 -13.87
N ALA A 147 1.22 5.25 -13.39
CA ALA A 147 0.26 5.16 -12.30
C ALA A 147 -1.17 4.80 -12.74
N THR A 148 -1.40 4.57 -14.03
CA THR A 148 -2.74 4.35 -14.57
C THR A 148 -3.20 2.89 -14.38
N LEU A 149 -4.41 2.70 -13.86
CA LEU A 149 -4.97 1.38 -13.51
C LEU A 149 -6.08 0.90 -14.46
N HIS A 150 -6.72 1.83 -15.18
CA HIS A 150 -7.95 1.59 -15.95
C HIS A 150 -7.85 0.47 -16.98
N VAL A 151 -8.97 -0.21 -17.20
CA VAL A 151 -9.05 -1.39 -18.05
C VAL A 151 -8.69 -1.01 -19.48
N GLY A 152 -7.70 -1.71 -20.03
CA GLY A 152 -7.39 -1.61 -21.46
C GLY A 152 -6.71 -0.32 -21.92
N PHE A 153 -6.43 0.67 -21.06
CA PHE A 153 -5.93 1.99 -21.51
C PHE A 153 -4.71 1.92 -22.47
N GLU A 154 -3.84 0.93 -22.25
CA GLU A 154 -2.62 0.65 -23.02
C GLU A 154 -2.88 0.21 -24.47
N ILE A 155 -4.11 -0.18 -24.81
CA ILE A 155 -4.55 -0.45 -26.19
C ILE A 155 -5.57 0.57 -26.67
N LEU A 156 -6.43 1.06 -25.78
CA LEU A 156 -7.49 2.01 -26.10
C LEU A 156 -6.91 3.39 -26.48
N VAL A 157 -6.04 3.97 -25.64
CA VAL A 157 -5.46 5.31 -25.90
C VAL A 157 -4.63 5.31 -27.20
N PRO A 158 -3.71 4.35 -27.45
CA PRO A 158 -2.98 4.31 -28.72
C PRO A 158 -3.89 4.14 -29.94
N CYS A 159 -4.95 3.34 -29.85
CA CYS A 159 -5.91 3.16 -30.93
C CYS A 159 -6.67 4.46 -31.23
N LEU A 160 -7.17 5.15 -30.20
CA LEU A 160 -7.85 6.44 -30.34
C LEU A 160 -6.93 7.53 -30.90
N LEU A 161 -5.67 7.59 -30.45
CA LEU A 161 -4.67 8.50 -31.04
C LEU A 161 -4.49 8.24 -32.54
N GLN A 162 -4.46 6.98 -32.97
CA GLN A 162 -4.37 6.63 -34.38
C GLN A 162 -5.62 7.07 -35.14
N GLN A 163 -6.82 6.85 -34.58
CA GLN A 163 -8.07 7.27 -35.22
C GLN A 163 -8.16 8.79 -35.32
N LEU A 164 -7.90 9.53 -34.25
CA LEU A 164 -7.89 10.99 -34.26
C LEU A 164 -6.89 11.55 -35.30
N ALA A 165 -5.70 10.95 -35.40
CA ALA A 165 -4.70 11.33 -36.41
C ALA A 165 -5.20 11.14 -37.85
N GLN A 166 -5.98 10.08 -38.12
CA GLN A 166 -6.61 9.87 -39.43
C GLN A 166 -7.68 10.92 -39.77
N ARG A 167 -8.16 11.67 -38.77
CA ARG A 167 -9.13 12.77 -38.93
C ARG A 167 -8.47 14.15 -38.74
N GLY A 168 -7.14 14.21 -38.81
CA GLY A 168 -6.39 15.47 -38.79
C GLY A 168 -6.01 16.00 -37.40
N VAL A 169 -6.29 15.25 -36.32
CA VAL A 169 -5.93 15.65 -34.95
C VAL A 169 -4.71 14.87 -34.47
N SER A 170 -3.55 15.53 -34.40
CA SER A 170 -2.30 14.94 -33.89
C SER A 170 -1.88 15.62 -32.59
N LEU A 171 -1.56 14.82 -31.58
CA LEU A 171 -1.22 15.28 -30.23
C LEU A 171 0.12 14.68 -29.80
N ASP A 172 0.98 15.52 -29.24
CA ASP A 172 2.24 15.11 -28.61
C ASP A 172 2.23 15.49 -27.13
N PHE A 173 2.88 14.68 -26.30
CA PHE A 173 2.88 14.84 -24.83
C PHE A 173 4.07 14.12 -24.19
N PRO A 174 4.54 14.57 -23.01
CA PRO A 174 5.78 14.08 -22.40
C PRO A 174 5.85 12.55 -22.22
N SER A 175 4.77 11.92 -21.75
CA SER A 175 4.73 10.48 -21.45
C SER A 175 4.37 9.58 -22.63
N ARG A 176 4.39 10.10 -23.87
CA ARG A 176 4.03 9.33 -25.07
C ARG A 176 4.93 8.13 -25.30
N GLN A 177 6.24 8.26 -25.03
CA GLN A 177 7.17 7.14 -25.20
C GLN A 177 6.89 5.99 -24.21
N ASP A 178 6.55 6.32 -22.96
CA ASP A 178 6.20 5.33 -21.95
C ASP A 178 4.91 4.58 -22.31
N LEU A 179 3.89 5.31 -22.80
CA LEU A 179 2.66 4.69 -23.32
C LEU A 179 2.95 3.72 -24.47
N ILE A 180 3.75 4.15 -25.46
CA ILE A 180 4.07 3.30 -26.62
C ILE A 180 4.88 2.07 -26.19
N LYS A 181 5.77 2.20 -25.21
CA LYS A 181 6.50 1.06 -24.64
C LYS A 181 5.54 0.06 -23.97
N LEU A 182 4.60 0.52 -23.15
CA LEU A 182 3.57 -0.33 -22.55
C LEU A 182 2.70 -1.01 -23.61
N HIS A 183 2.27 -0.24 -24.62
CA HIS A 183 1.49 -0.74 -25.75
C HIS A 183 2.23 -1.87 -26.49
N GLN A 184 3.51 -1.68 -26.81
CA GLN A 184 4.34 -2.69 -27.47
C GLN A 184 4.52 -3.94 -26.59
N GLN A 185 4.76 -3.76 -25.29
CA GLN A 185 4.86 -4.88 -24.35
C GLN A 185 3.56 -5.70 -24.32
N LYS A 186 2.40 -5.03 -24.30
CA LYS A 186 1.09 -5.70 -24.30
C LYS A 186 0.81 -6.41 -25.63
N LEU A 187 1.03 -5.73 -26.76
CA LEU A 187 0.83 -6.32 -28.08
C LEU A 187 1.82 -7.44 -28.43
N SER A 188 3.02 -7.46 -27.84
CA SER A 188 3.97 -8.58 -28.04
C SER A 188 3.42 -9.93 -27.58
N LYS A 189 2.44 -9.91 -26.67
CA LYS A 189 1.73 -11.10 -26.16
C LYS A 189 0.42 -11.36 -26.90
N PHE A 190 -0.07 -10.39 -27.67
CA PHE A 190 -1.31 -10.51 -28.40
C PHE A 190 -1.12 -11.36 -29.65
N ARG A 191 -2.07 -12.27 -29.88
CA ARG A 191 -2.21 -13.03 -31.12
C ARG A 191 -3.66 -12.96 -31.57
N PRO A 192 -3.97 -12.71 -32.87
CA PRO A 192 -5.36 -12.63 -33.34
C PRO A 192 -6.22 -13.85 -32.96
N GLU A 193 -5.63 -15.04 -32.87
CA GLU A 193 -6.30 -16.27 -32.46
C GLU A 193 -6.93 -16.18 -31.05
N MET A 194 -6.41 -15.32 -30.17
CA MET A 194 -6.95 -15.11 -28.81
C MET A 194 -8.37 -14.55 -28.81
N VAL A 195 -8.80 -13.90 -29.91
CA VAL A 195 -10.15 -13.35 -30.06
C VAL A 195 -10.92 -13.98 -31.23
N ILE A 196 -10.24 -14.62 -32.19
CA ILE A 196 -10.90 -15.33 -33.31
C ILE A 196 -11.32 -16.75 -32.89
N SER A 197 -10.64 -17.36 -31.91
CA SER A 197 -11.00 -18.71 -31.45
C SER A 197 -12.40 -18.76 -30.81
N LYS A 198 -12.94 -19.96 -30.59
CA LYS A 198 -14.20 -20.12 -29.85
C LYS A 198 -14.08 -19.81 -28.35
N GLN A 199 -12.86 -19.74 -27.82
CA GLN A 199 -12.63 -19.45 -26.41
C GLN A 199 -12.74 -17.94 -26.18
N GLN A 200 -13.61 -17.54 -25.26
CA GLN A 200 -13.71 -16.14 -24.86
C GLN A 200 -12.47 -15.72 -24.06
N THR A 201 -12.04 -14.47 -24.28
CA THR A 201 -10.98 -13.81 -23.50
C THR A 201 -11.44 -12.42 -23.09
N THR A 202 -10.81 -11.85 -22.07
CA THR A 202 -11.13 -10.50 -21.58
C THR A 202 -10.94 -9.41 -22.64
N LEU A 203 -10.14 -9.66 -23.68
CA LEU A 203 -9.96 -8.76 -24.82
C LEU A 203 -11.25 -8.49 -25.60
N LEU A 204 -12.23 -9.40 -25.56
CA LEU A 204 -13.53 -9.20 -26.18
C LEU A 204 -14.30 -8.02 -25.55
N HIS A 205 -13.96 -7.61 -24.34
CA HIS A 205 -14.56 -6.45 -23.68
C HIS A 205 -14.00 -5.11 -24.21
N SER A 206 -12.88 -5.14 -24.94
CA SER A 206 -12.15 -3.97 -25.44
C SER A 206 -11.76 -4.09 -26.92
N LEU A 207 -12.63 -4.65 -27.77
CA LEU A 207 -12.33 -4.87 -29.20
C LEU A 207 -12.05 -3.57 -29.95
N GLU A 208 -12.61 -2.45 -29.50
CA GLU A 208 -12.35 -1.14 -30.07
C GLU A 208 -10.87 -0.72 -29.96
N GLY A 209 -10.10 -1.31 -29.04
CA GLY A 209 -8.65 -1.13 -28.96
C GLY A 209 -7.84 -1.98 -29.95
N LEU A 210 -8.49 -2.87 -30.70
CA LEU A 210 -7.87 -3.84 -31.62
C LEU A 210 -8.22 -3.57 -33.11
N ILE A 211 -8.74 -2.38 -33.42
CA ILE A 211 -9.04 -1.95 -34.78
C ILE A 211 -7.78 -2.01 -35.65
N GLY A 212 -7.89 -2.64 -36.82
CA GLY A 212 -6.77 -2.87 -37.72
C GLY A 212 -5.78 -3.97 -37.27
N LYS A 213 -6.07 -4.68 -36.17
CA LYS A 213 -5.28 -5.83 -35.68
C LYS A 213 -6.02 -7.16 -35.75
N VAL A 214 -7.35 -7.12 -35.84
CA VAL A 214 -8.24 -8.29 -35.86
C VAL A 214 -9.20 -8.16 -37.03
N ASP A 215 -9.54 -9.31 -37.60
CA ASP A 215 -10.59 -9.44 -38.60
C ASP A 215 -11.94 -9.58 -37.89
N PHE A 216 -12.70 -8.47 -37.86
CA PHE A 216 -13.98 -8.39 -37.14
C PHE A 216 -15.07 -9.28 -37.74
N GLU A 217 -14.98 -9.65 -39.02
CA GLU A 217 -15.91 -10.58 -39.67
C GLU A 217 -15.92 -11.96 -38.97
N LYS A 218 -14.78 -12.35 -38.40
CA LYS A 218 -14.60 -13.65 -37.73
C LYS A 218 -15.07 -13.66 -36.29
N LEU A 219 -15.66 -12.59 -35.76
CA LEU A 219 -16.01 -12.47 -34.33
C LEU A 219 -17.48 -12.77 -34.03
N LYS A 220 -18.32 -12.98 -35.05
CA LYS A 220 -19.78 -13.16 -34.91
C LYS A 220 -20.19 -14.21 -33.87
N HIS A 221 -19.43 -15.30 -33.74
CA HIS A 221 -19.74 -16.37 -32.78
C HIS A 221 -19.61 -15.96 -31.31
N HIS A 222 -19.00 -14.81 -31.01
CA HIS A 222 -18.94 -14.26 -29.66
C HIS A 222 -20.13 -13.36 -29.31
N CYS A 223 -20.82 -12.80 -30.31
CA CYS A 223 -21.89 -11.85 -30.07
C CYS A 223 -23.20 -12.55 -29.66
N THR A 224 -23.86 -12.03 -28.63
CA THR A 224 -25.16 -12.55 -28.16
C THR A 224 -26.14 -11.42 -27.94
N GLU A 225 -27.44 -11.69 -28.03
CA GLU A 225 -28.47 -10.69 -27.69
C GLU A 225 -28.43 -10.30 -26.19
N TYR A 226 -27.93 -11.19 -25.34
CA TYR A 226 -27.86 -10.99 -23.89
C TYR A 226 -26.70 -10.07 -23.49
N GLY A 227 -25.52 -10.29 -24.06
CA GLY A 227 -24.28 -9.65 -23.61
C GLY A 227 -23.49 -8.95 -24.70
N GLY A 228 -23.99 -8.86 -25.94
CA GLY A 228 -23.24 -8.29 -27.05
C GLY A 228 -21.86 -8.94 -27.16
N MET A 229 -20.83 -8.11 -27.34
CA MET A 229 -19.43 -8.48 -27.18
C MET A 229 -18.99 -8.34 -25.73
N MET A 230 -19.09 -9.45 -24.97
CA MET A 230 -18.53 -9.58 -23.61
C MET A 230 -19.04 -8.53 -22.60
N GLY A 231 -20.27 -8.06 -22.77
CA GLY A 231 -20.93 -7.10 -21.89
C GLY A 231 -20.53 -5.63 -22.10
N SER A 232 -19.85 -5.31 -23.21
CA SER A 232 -19.29 -3.98 -23.48
C SER A 232 -20.02 -3.28 -24.63
N PRO A 233 -20.74 -2.17 -24.38
CA PRO A 233 -21.39 -1.40 -25.43
C PRO A 233 -20.41 -0.82 -26.46
N ALA A 234 -19.25 -0.27 -26.05
CA ALA A 234 -18.25 0.20 -27.03
C ALA A 234 -17.68 -0.92 -27.90
N SER A 235 -17.36 -2.08 -27.30
CA SER A 235 -16.83 -3.23 -28.05
C SER A 235 -17.86 -3.74 -29.05
N THR A 236 -19.13 -3.78 -28.65
CA THR A 236 -20.24 -4.17 -29.53
C THR A 236 -20.48 -3.16 -30.64
N ALA A 237 -20.40 -1.86 -30.34
CA ALA A 237 -20.49 -0.80 -31.34
C ALA A 237 -19.33 -0.87 -32.34
N ALA A 238 -18.08 -1.02 -31.86
CA ALA A 238 -16.93 -1.22 -32.73
C ALA A 238 -17.09 -2.46 -33.63
N TYR A 239 -17.62 -3.56 -33.08
CA TYR A 239 -17.95 -4.73 -33.90
C TYR A 239 -18.94 -4.42 -35.03
N LEU A 240 -20.02 -3.68 -34.76
CA LEU A 240 -20.95 -3.27 -35.80
C LEU A 240 -20.36 -2.28 -36.82
N ILE A 241 -19.45 -1.40 -36.39
CA ILE A 241 -18.80 -0.41 -37.26
C ILE A 241 -17.82 -1.08 -38.23
N TYR A 242 -17.04 -2.06 -37.75
CA TYR A 242 -15.94 -2.66 -38.51
C TYR A 242 -16.25 -4.04 -39.11
N SER A 243 -17.34 -4.69 -38.72
CA SER A 243 -17.82 -5.90 -39.40
C SER A 243 -18.43 -5.56 -40.76
N PRO A 244 -18.09 -6.28 -41.85
CA PRO A 244 -18.72 -6.09 -43.14
C PRO A 244 -20.17 -6.60 -43.18
N VAL A 245 -20.57 -7.43 -42.21
CA VAL A 245 -21.90 -8.03 -42.11
C VAL A 245 -22.60 -7.50 -40.87
N TRP A 246 -23.81 -6.96 -41.07
CA TRP A 246 -24.65 -6.49 -39.96
C TRP A 246 -25.08 -7.66 -39.06
N ASP A 247 -25.03 -7.44 -37.75
CA ASP A 247 -25.41 -8.43 -36.76
C ASP A 247 -26.60 -7.95 -35.92
N GLU A 248 -27.77 -8.51 -36.20
CA GLU A 248 -29.01 -8.18 -35.51
C GLU A 248 -28.94 -8.47 -34.00
N ALA A 249 -28.11 -9.42 -33.55
CA ALA A 249 -27.94 -9.70 -32.13
C ALA A 249 -27.18 -8.57 -31.41
N ALA A 250 -26.17 -7.98 -32.07
CA ALA A 250 -25.43 -6.85 -31.55
C ALA A 250 -26.30 -5.59 -31.47
N GLU A 251 -27.11 -5.32 -32.51
CA GLU A 251 -28.05 -4.20 -32.51
C GLU A 251 -29.09 -4.35 -31.40
N LYS A 252 -29.70 -5.54 -31.27
CA LYS A 252 -30.70 -5.80 -30.24
C LYS A 252 -30.14 -5.65 -28.83
N TYR A 253 -28.90 -6.11 -28.61
CA TYR A 253 -28.20 -5.87 -27.36
C TYR A 253 -28.08 -4.37 -27.07
N LEU A 254 -27.52 -3.58 -27.99
CA LEU A 254 -27.32 -2.13 -27.78
C LEU A 254 -28.65 -1.39 -27.56
N ARG A 255 -29.71 -1.71 -28.32
CA ARG A 255 -31.05 -1.14 -28.12
C ARG A 255 -31.61 -1.46 -26.73
N ASN A 256 -31.45 -2.70 -26.27
CA ASN A 256 -31.84 -3.09 -24.92
C ASN A 256 -31.06 -2.31 -23.85
N VAL A 257 -29.75 -2.11 -24.03
CA VAL A 257 -28.96 -1.30 -23.08
C VAL A 257 -29.47 0.14 -23.02
N VAL A 258 -29.70 0.79 -24.17
CA VAL A 258 -30.24 2.16 -24.23
C VAL A 258 -31.61 2.27 -23.57
N GLU A 259 -32.51 1.30 -23.81
CA GLU A 259 -33.84 1.24 -23.20
C GLU A 259 -33.76 1.10 -21.68
N ARG A 260 -32.89 0.21 -21.18
CA ARG A 260 -32.68 -0.02 -19.75
C ARG A 260 -32.07 1.19 -19.03
N CYS A 261 -31.34 2.03 -19.75
CA CYS A 261 -30.75 3.27 -19.25
C CYS A 261 -31.67 4.50 -19.41
N GLY A 262 -32.98 4.29 -19.52
CA GLY A 262 -33.98 5.35 -19.53
C GLY A 262 -34.12 6.06 -20.88
N SER A 263 -33.63 5.46 -21.97
CA SER A 263 -33.76 5.96 -23.35
C SER A 263 -33.21 7.38 -23.57
N CYS A 264 -32.32 7.85 -22.70
CA CYS A 264 -31.67 9.15 -22.84
C CYS A 264 -30.54 9.16 -23.89
N GLY A 265 -30.18 7.98 -24.41
CA GLY A 265 -29.11 7.72 -25.36
C GLY A 265 -27.78 7.30 -24.73
N GLY A 266 -27.59 7.56 -23.43
CA GLY A 266 -26.41 7.12 -22.69
C GLY A 266 -26.45 5.62 -22.39
N VAL A 267 -25.27 4.99 -22.38
CA VAL A 267 -25.07 3.57 -22.04
C VAL A 267 -23.97 3.44 -20.97
N PRO A 268 -23.97 2.41 -20.10
CA PRO A 268 -22.89 2.17 -19.15
C PRO A 268 -21.68 1.55 -19.86
N SER A 269 -20.58 1.40 -19.12
CA SER A 269 -19.39 0.71 -19.64
C SER A 269 -19.51 -0.82 -19.64
N GLY A 270 -20.35 -1.36 -18.76
CA GLY A 270 -20.66 -2.79 -18.67
C GLY A 270 -22.15 -3.05 -18.49
N PHE A 271 -22.72 -3.96 -19.29
CA PHE A 271 -24.09 -4.45 -19.13
C PHE A 271 -24.29 -5.83 -19.78
N PRO A 272 -25.04 -6.75 -19.17
CA PRO A 272 -25.59 -6.70 -17.82
C PRO A 272 -24.53 -7.10 -16.76
N THR A 273 -24.79 -6.82 -15.48
CA THR A 273 -23.87 -7.05 -14.33
C THR A 273 -24.53 -7.78 -13.14
N PRO A 274 -25.44 -8.76 -13.36
CA PRO A 274 -26.32 -9.27 -12.31
C PRO A 274 -25.58 -10.11 -11.26
N VAL A 275 -24.53 -10.87 -11.64
CA VAL A 275 -23.79 -11.72 -10.68
C VAL A 275 -23.00 -10.85 -9.72
N PHE A 276 -22.31 -9.84 -10.24
CA PHE A 276 -21.56 -8.86 -9.46
C PHE A 276 -22.48 -8.16 -8.43
N GLU A 277 -23.54 -7.51 -8.89
CA GLU A 277 -24.42 -6.74 -8.01
C GLU A 277 -25.15 -7.62 -6.99
N THR A 278 -25.61 -8.81 -7.40
CA THR A 278 -26.31 -9.74 -6.50
C THR A 278 -25.40 -10.27 -5.42
N SER A 279 -24.22 -10.77 -5.81
CA SER A 279 -23.30 -11.41 -4.88
C SER A 279 -22.71 -10.39 -3.89
N TRP A 280 -22.38 -9.18 -4.35
CA TRP A 280 -21.90 -8.12 -3.46
C TRP A 280 -22.98 -7.66 -2.49
N THR A 281 -24.21 -7.42 -2.98
CA THR A 281 -25.29 -6.89 -2.14
C THR A 281 -25.62 -7.85 -1.00
N ILE A 282 -25.89 -9.12 -1.33
CA ILE A 282 -26.33 -10.10 -0.34
C ILE A 282 -25.22 -10.46 0.64
N SER A 283 -24.00 -10.70 0.16
CA SER A 283 -22.91 -11.05 1.06
C SER A 283 -22.56 -9.90 2.01
N THR A 284 -22.61 -8.63 1.56
CA THR A 284 -22.34 -7.46 2.40
C THR A 284 -23.43 -7.25 3.46
N LEU A 285 -24.72 -7.25 3.08
CA LEU A 285 -25.81 -7.07 4.04
C LEU A 285 -25.80 -8.17 5.10
N LEU A 286 -25.76 -9.45 4.70
CA LEU A 286 -25.79 -10.55 5.65
C LEU A 286 -24.53 -10.61 6.53
N ALA A 287 -23.35 -10.25 6.01
CA ALA A 287 -22.13 -10.15 6.81
C ALA A 287 -22.20 -9.05 7.88
N SER A 288 -23.01 -8.01 7.66
CA SER A 288 -23.18 -6.88 8.57
C SER A 288 -24.28 -7.07 9.63
N GLY A 289 -24.84 -8.28 9.75
CA GLY A 289 -25.79 -8.62 10.82
C GLY A 289 -27.26 -8.40 10.47
N TYR A 290 -27.61 -8.25 9.20
CA TYR A 290 -28.99 -8.46 8.75
C TYR A 290 -29.31 -9.96 8.77
N ALA A 291 -30.52 -10.30 9.21
CA ALA A 291 -31.02 -11.67 9.21
C ALA A 291 -31.68 -11.99 7.86
N ILE A 292 -31.77 -13.26 7.49
CA ILE A 292 -32.47 -13.66 6.26
C ILE A 292 -33.96 -13.28 6.35
N GLU A 293 -34.51 -13.36 7.56
CA GLU A 293 -35.88 -13.05 7.91
C GLU A 293 -36.20 -11.54 7.85
N ASP A 294 -35.19 -10.68 7.75
CA ASP A 294 -35.39 -9.24 7.52
C ASP A 294 -35.88 -8.96 6.08
N PHE A 295 -35.77 -9.94 5.17
CA PHE A 295 -36.10 -9.78 3.74
C PHE A 295 -37.32 -10.62 3.33
N ALA A 296 -37.95 -10.24 2.23
CA ALA A 296 -39.03 -11.03 1.65
C ALA A 296 -38.50 -12.42 1.24
N ARG A 297 -39.14 -13.47 1.74
CA ARG A 297 -38.73 -14.86 1.51
C ARG A 297 -38.61 -15.16 0.02
N GLU A 298 -39.60 -14.73 -0.77
CA GLU A 298 -39.63 -14.95 -2.21
C GLU A 298 -38.42 -14.31 -2.91
N GLY A 299 -37.99 -13.12 -2.47
CA GLY A 299 -36.82 -12.44 -3.00
C GLY A 299 -35.51 -13.15 -2.68
N ILE A 300 -35.36 -13.64 -1.44
CA ILE A 300 -34.20 -14.43 -1.03
C ILE A 300 -34.14 -15.77 -1.77
N GLU A 301 -35.28 -16.46 -1.92
CA GLU A 301 -35.37 -17.71 -2.67
C GLU A 301 -34.99 -17.51 -4.14
N ALA A 302 -35.45 -16.42 -4.77
CA ALA A 302 -35.10 -16.06 -6.15
C ALA A 302 -33.59 -15.86 -6.31
N ILE A 303 -32.96 -15.07 -5.43
CA ILE A 303 -31.51 -14.81 -5.46
C ILE A 303 -30.70 -16.09 -5.20
N THR A 304 -31.10 -16.87 -4.19
CA THR A 304 -30.42 -18.12 -3.84
C THR A 304 -30.46 -19.09 -5.02
N THR A 305 -31.64 -19.28 -5.61
CA THR A 305 -31.86 -20.15 -6.76
C THR A 305 -31.08 -19.67 -7.99
N TYR A 306 -31.03 -18.35 -8.22
CA TYR A 306 -30.28 -17.74 -9.31
C TYR A 306 -28.79 -18.10 -9.21
N LEU A 307 -28.14 -17.82 -8.08
CA LEU A 307 -26.70 -18.09 -7.90
C LEU A 307 -26.38 -19.59 -7.93
N GLN A 308 -27.19 -20.43 -7.28
CA GLN A 308 -27.00 -21.90 -7.29
C GLN A 308 -27.04 -22.47 -8.71
N ARG A 309 -28.07 -22.13 -9.49
CA ARG A 309 -28.22 -22.62 -10.87
C ARG A 309 -27.07 -22.17 -11.76
N LEU A 310 -26.56 -20.96 -11.55
CA LEU A 310 -25.41 -20.48 -12.30
C LEU A 310 -24.15 -21.27 -11.97
N PHE A 311 -23.87 -21.56 -10.70
CA PHE A 311 -22.74 -22.40 -10.32
C PHE A 311 -22.83 -23.81 -10.91
N GLU A 312 -24.01 -24.43 -10.86
CA GLU A 312 -24.24 -25.75 -11.47
C GLU A 312 -24.01 -25.72 -12.98
N LYS A 313 -24.58 -24.73 -13.67
CA LYS A 313 -24.50 -24.59 -15.13
C LYS A 313 -23.10 -24.21 -15.62
N GLN A 314 -22.34 -23.46 -14.83
CA GLN A 314 -21.02 -22.93 -15.19
C GLN A 314 -19.87 -23.62 -14.43
N HIS A 315 -20.11 -24.84 -13.95
CA HIS A 315 -19.08 -25.73 -13.40
C HIS A 315 -18.26 -25.13 -12.24
N GLY A 316 -18.93 -24.39 -11.36
CA GLY A 316 -18.29 -23.83 -10.17
C GLY A 316 -17.61 -22.47 -10.38
N LEU A 317 -17.67 -21.88 -11.57
CA LEU A 317 -16.99 -20.63 -11.92
C LEU A 317 -17.98 -19.61 -12.49
N LEU A 318 -17.88 -18.36 -12.05
CA LEU A 318 -18.74 -17.26 -12.49
C LEU A 318 -17.90 -16.04 -12.90
N GLY A 319 -18.41 -15.27 -13.85
CA GLY A 319 -17.99 -13.88 -14.06
C GLY A 319 -19.11 -12.93 -13.65
N PHE A 320 -18.91 -11.62 -13.85
CA PHE A 320 -19.88 -10.59 -13.48
C PHE A 320 -21.30 -10.74 -14.09
N ALA A 321 -21.47 -11.58 -15.12
CA ALA A 321 -22.76 -12.00 -15.66
C ALA A 321 -22.77 -13.48 -16.12
N PRO A 322 -23.96 -14.10 -16.30
CA PRO A 322 -24.11 -15.43 -16.87
C PRO A 322 -23.44 -15.62 -18.23
N GLY A 323 -22.62 -16.67 -18.36
CA GLY A 323 -21.96 -17.03 -19.62
C GLY A 323 -20.78 -16.13 -19.98
N PHE A 324 -20.37 -15.25 -19.08
CA PHE A 324 -19.22 -14.38 -19.28
C PHE A 324 -17.93 -15.07 -18.82
N VAL A 325 -16.77 -14.55 -19.27
CA VAL A 325 -15.47 -15.08 -18.85
C VAL A 325 -15.39 -15.04 -17.32
N PRO A 326 -15.13 -16.18 -16.65
CA PRO A 326 -15.13 -16.22 -15.20
C PRO A 326 -13.91 -15.52 -14.60
N ASP A 327 -14.08 -14.99 -13.40
CA ASP A 327 -13.00 -14.45 -12.57
C ASP A 327 -13.11 -14.89 -11.11
N ALA A 328 -11.97 -14.79 -10.42
CA ALA A 328 -11.87 -15.15 -9.02
C ALA A 328 -12.69 -14.24 -8.10
N ASP A 329 -12.92 -12.97 -8.46
CA ASP A 329 -13.57 -12.00 -7.57
C ASP A 329 -15.07 -12.27 -7.48
N ASP A 330 -15.76 -12.31 -8.63
CA ASP A 330 -17.17 -12.66 -8.75
C ASP A 330 -17.46 -14.09 -8.29
N THR A 331 -16.58 -15.04 -8.61
CA THR A 331 -16.71 -16.41 -8.12
C THR A 331 -16.63 -16.45 -6.59
N ALA A 332 -15.62 -15.80 -5.99
CA ALA A 332 -15.43 -15.78 -4.53
C ALA A 332 -16.61 -15.10 -3.81
N ARG A 333 -17.08 -13.95 -4.32
CA ARG A 333 -18.20 -13.22 -3.72
C ARG A 333 -19.52 -13.95 -3.85
N SER A 334 -19.72 -14.68 -4.95
CA SER A 334 -20.89 -15.53 -5.12
C SER A 334 -20.87 -16.74 -4.16
N LEU A 335 -19.71 -17.37 -3.96
CA LEU A 335 -19.53 -18.41 -2.94
C LEU A 335 -19.81 -17.87 -1.52
N LEU A 336 -19.32 -16.66 -1.24
CA LEU A 336 -19.54 -15.98 0.03
C LEU A 336 -21.02 -15.68 0.27
N ALA A 337 -21.72 -15.15 -0.74
CA ALA A 337 -23.16 -14.88 -0.69
C ALA A 337 -23.96 -16.16 -0.38
N LEU A 338 -23.69 -17.26 -1.09
CA LEU A 338 -24.33 -18.56 -0.85
C LEU A 338 -24.03 -19.11 0.55
N SER A 339 -22.78 -18.96 1.03
CA SER A 339 -22.42 -19.36 2.40
C SER A 339 -23.19 -18.56 3.47
N TYR A 340 -23.48 -17.27 3.24
CA TYR A 340 -24.33 -16.48 4.13
C TYR A 340 -25.81 -16.87 4.04
N LEU A 341 -26.28 -17.22 2.84
CA LEU A 341 -27.61 -17.79 2.57
C LEU A 341 -27.77 -19.24 3.06
N LYS A 342 -26.77 -19.80 3.77
CA LYS A 342 -26.76 -21.16 4.32
C LYS A 342 -26.80 -22.27 3.27
N VAL A 343 -26.33 -21.97 2.07
CA VAL A 343 -26.10 -22.93 0.99
C VAL A 343 -24.59 -23.17 0.86
N PRO A 344 -24.03 -24.22 1.50
CA PRO A 344 -22.61 -24.51 1.40
C PRO A 344 -22.24 -24.93 -0.03
N MET A 345 -21.22 -24.27 -0.59
CA MET A 345 -20.64 -24.59 -1.90
C MET A 345 -19.14 -24.86 -1.74
N ASP A 346 -18.60 -25.78 -2.54
CA ASP A 346 -17.18 -26.13 -2.52
C ASP A 346 -16.36 -25.16 -3.38
N PRO A 347 -15.32 -24.49 -2.84
CA PRO A 347 -14.48 -23.56 -3.60
C PRO A 347 -13.44 -24.26 -4.51
N SER A 348 -13.48 -25.59 -4.67
CA SER A 348 -12.46 -26.34 -5.41
C SER A 348 -12.27 -25.89 -6.87
N SER A 349 -13.35 -25.54 -7.59
CA SER A 349 -13.25 -24.98 -8.95
C SER A 349 -12.50 -23.64 -8.98
N LEU A 350 -12.80 -22.74 -8.03
CA LEU A 350 -12.08 -21.47 -7.88
C LEU A 350 -10.59 -21.72 -7.66
N VAL A 351 -10.27 -22.66 -6.76
CA VAL A 351 -8.88 -23.01 -6.44
C VAL A 351 -8.16 -23.56 -7.67
N ALA A 352 -8.72 -24.61 -8.27
CA ALA A 352 -8.13 -25.28 -9.42
C ALA A 352 -7.94 -24.34 -10.62
N TYR A 353 -8.86 -23.39 -10.82
CA TYR A 353 -8.79 -22.49 -11.96
C TYR A 353 -7.89 -21.29 -11.69
N PHE A 354 -7.96 -20.61 -10.55
CA PHE A 354 -7.30 -19.30 -10.38
C PHE A 354 -6.00 -19.31 -9.55
N GLU A 355 -5.65 -20.41 -8.90
CA GLU A 355 -4.44 -20.48 -8.06
C GLU A 355 -3.16 -20.24 -8.89
N ALA A 356 -2.31 -19.33 -8.43
CA ALA A 356 -0.97 -19.09 -8.91
C ALA A 356 0.07 -19.35 -7.79
N PRO A 357 1.38 -19.28 -8.07
CA PRO A 357 2.40 -19.63 -7.08
C PRO A 357 2.33 -18.80 -5.79
N ARG A 358 2.02 -17.50 -5.89
CA ARG A 358 2.03 -16.56 -4.75
C ARG A 358 0.68 -15.95 -4.39
N HIS A 359 -0.31 -16.01 -5.28
CA HIS A 359 -1.61 -15.35 -5.13
C HIS A 359 -2.66 -16.07 -5.99
N PHE A 360 -3.90 -15.57 -6.00
CA PHE A 360 -4.95 -15.94 -6.93
C PHE A 360 -5.08 -14.92 -8.04
N GLN A 361 -5.08 -15.40 -9.30
CA GLN A 361 -5.30 -14.53 -10.43
C GLN A 361 -6.76 -14.09 -10.50
N THR A 362 -7.07 -12.83 -10.84
CA THR A 362 -8.46 -12.44 -11.12
C THR A 362 -8.93 -13.11 -12.40
N TYR A 363 -8.22 -12.86 -13.50
CA TYR A 363 -8.45 -13.50 -14.80
C TYR A 363 -7.21 -14.28 -15.24
N LYS A 364 -7.43 -15.32 -16.05
CA LYS A 364 -6.32 -15.94 -16.79
C LYS A 364 -5.66 -14.92 -17.72
N LEU A 365 -4.33 -14.98 -17.81
CA LEU A 365 -3.49 -14.08 -18.62
C LEU A 365 -3.45 -12.61 -18.17
N GLU A 366 -3.86 -12.32 -16.92
CA GLU A 366 -3.69 -10.98 -16.37
C GLU A 366 -2.22 -10.61 -16.15
N ARG A 367 -1.93 -9.31 -16.17
CA ARG A 367 -0.58 -8.78 -15.91
C ARG A 367 -0.34 -8.53 -14.42
N ASN A 368 -1.27 -7.82 -13.79
CA ASN A 368 -1.18 -7.38 -12.40
C ASN A 368 -2.24 -8.12 -11.60
N PRO A 369 -1.90 -8.69 -10.42
CA PRO A 369 -2.88 -9.28 -9.52
C PRO A 369 -3.84 -8.22 -8.97
N SER A 370 -5.06 -8.61 -8.58
CA SER A 370 -5.98 -7.76 -7.81
C SER A 370 -5.82 -8.03 -6.32
N PHE A 371 -5.79 -6.96 -5.54
CA PHE A 371 -5.83 -7.06 -4.09
C PHE A 371 -7.21 -7.49 -3.60
N SER A 372 -8.30 -6.87 -4.11
CA SER A 372 -9.67 -7.20 -3.70
C SER A 372 -10.05 -8.65 -4.00
N ALA A 373 -9.69 -9.15 -5.19
CA ALA A 373 -9.99 -10.53 -5.59
C ALA A 373 -9.32 -11.56 -4.67
N ASN A 374 -8.10 -11.28 -4.20
CA ASN A 374 -7.41 -12.12 -3.24
C ASN A 374 -8.05 -12.04 -1.84
N ALA A 375 -8.46 -10.85 -1.39
CA ALA A 375 -9.16 -10.69 -0.12
C ALA A 375 -10.51 -11.43 -0.12
N ASN A 376 -11.26 -11.32 -1.21
CA ASN A 376 -12.54 -12.03 -1.39
C ASN A 376 -12.34 -13.54 -1.50
N THR A 377 -11.30 -13.99 -2.21
CA THR A 377 -10.90 -15.41 -2.24
C THR A 377 -10.60 -15.94 -0.85
N LEU A 378 -9.80 -15.22 -0.06
CA LEU A 378 -9.48 -15.61 1.32
C LEU A 378 -10.76 -15.74 2.17
N LEU A 379 -11.68 -14.76 2.09
CA LEU A 379 -12.98 -14.82 2.78
C LEU A 379 -13.81 -16.03 2.35
N ALA A 380 -13.86 -16.34 1.05
CA ALA A 380 -14.59 -17.49 0.53
C ALA A 380 -14.00 -18.82 1.04
N LEU A 381 -12.67 -18.96 1.06
CA LEU A 381 -11.99 -20.15 1.59
C LEU A 381 -12.23 -20.34 3.09
N LEU A 382 -12.14 -19.26 3.88
CA LEU A 382 -12.39 -19.28 5.33
C LEU A 382 -13.84 -19.63 5.67
N ARG A 383 -14.80 -19.23 4.84
CA ARG A 383 -16.24 -19.48 5.03
C ARG A 383 -16.74 -20.76 4.35
N SER A 384 -15.85 -21.52 3.72
CA SER A 384 -16.17 -22.84 3.18
C SER A 384 -16.56 -23.82 4.30
N SER A 385 -17.19 -24.94 3.95
CA SER A 385 -17.57 -25.95 4.94
C SER A 385 -16.37 -26.70 5.54
N SER A 386 -15.22 -26.67 4.87
CA SER A 386 -14.01 -27.41 5.23
C SER A 386 -12.76 -26.56 5.00
N PRO A 387 -12.58 -25.43 5.72
CA PRO A 387 -11.45 -24.51 5.51
C PRO A 387 -10.10 -25.18 5.76
N ALA A 388 -10.05 -26.21 6.62
CA ALA A 388 -8.85 -27.01 6.89
C ALA A 388 -8.25 -27.68 5.64
N THR A 389 -9.07 -27.97 4.63
CA THR A 389 -8.61 -28.54 3.34
C THR A 389 -7.77 -27.54 2.54
N TYR A 390 -7.99 -26.24 2.75
CA TYR A 390 -7.43 -25.16 1.96
C TYR A 390 -6.36 -24.37 2.72
N ILE A 391 -5.77 -24.92 3.79
CA ILE A 391 -4.75 -24.23 4.59
C ILE A 391 -3.60 -23.68 3.73
N PRO A 392 -3.00 -24.42 2.76
CA PRO A 392 -1.94 -23.88 1.92
C PRO A 392 -2.39 -22.66 1.10
N GLN A 393 -3.62 -22.67 0.58
CA GLN A 393 -4.21 -21.57 -0.18
C GLN A 393 -4.55 -20.37 0.70
N ILE A 394 -5.09 -20.61 1.91
CA ILE A 394 -5.36 -19.60 2.93
C ILE A 394 -4.07 -18.90 3.33
N GLU A 395 -3.02 -19.67 3.65
CA GLU A 395 -1.72 -19.14 4.05
C GLU A 395 -1.07 -18.34 2.93
N LYS A 396 -1.07 -18.87 1.69
CA LYS A 396 -0.57 -18.18 0.51
C LYS A 396 -1.26 -16.84 0.31
N THR A 397 -2.58 -16.82 0.34
CA THR A 397 -3.38 -15.62 0.07
C THR A 397 -3.21 -14.60 1.20
N ALA A 398 -3.19 -15.03 2.46
CA ALA A 398 -2.94 -14.16 3.60
C ALA A 398 -1.53 -13.54 3.55
N ASN A 399 -0.51 -14.32 3.21
CA ASN A 399 0.86 -13.80 3.05
C ASN A 399 0.96 -12.79 1.89
N TYR A 400 0.28 -13.05 0.76
CA TYR A 400 0.21 -12.09 -0.34
C TYR A 400 -0.39 -10.76 0.12
N LEU A 401 -1.57 -10.80 0.75
CA LEU A 401 -2.27 -9.61 1.23
C LEU A 401 -1.45 -8.84 2.28
N VAL A 402 -0.83 -9.54 3.22
CA VAL A 402 0.07 -8.95 4.23
C VAL A 402 1.28 -8.32 3.55
N SER A 403 1.89 -8.97 2.55
CA SER A 403 3.06 -8.44 1.85
C SER A 403 2.74 -7.18 1.04
N CYS A 404 1.57 -7.09 0.40
CA CYS A 404 1.13 -5.88 -0.29
C CYS A 404 1.01 -4.69 0.67
N TRP A 405 0.47 -4.92 1.88
CA TRP A 405 0.42 -3.88 2.92
C TRP A 405 1.82 -3.54 3.44
N GLU A 406 2.64 -4.55 3.79
CA GLU A 406 3.99 -4.36 4.34
C GLU A 406 4.90 -3.56 3.40
N GLY A 407 4.79 -3.79 2.09
CA GLY A 407 5.52 -3.06 1.05
C GLY A 407 5.00 -1.65 0.77
N GLY A 408 3.85 -1.25 1.33
CA GLY A 408 3.22 0.05 1.08
C GLY A 408 2.49 0.14 -0.27
N GLU A 409 2.13 -1.01 -0.86
CA GLU A 409 1.49 -1.13 -2.18
C GLU A 409 0.03 -1.61 -2.06
N LEU A 410 -0.78 -0.93 -1.25
CA LEU A 410 -2.22 -1.22 -1.18
C LEU A 410 -2.95 -0.53 -2.35
N CYS A 411 -2.74 -1.03 -3.56
CA CYS A 411 -3.42 -0.57 -4.76
C CYS A 411 -4.25 -1.71 -5.35
N ASP A 412 -5.57 -1.55 -5.35
CA ASP A 412 -6.44 -2.45 -6.13
C ASP A 412 -6.71 -1.85 -7.51
N LYS A 413 -6.91 -2.72 -8.51
CA LYS A 413 -7.16 -2.32 -9.90
C LYS A 413 -8.64 -2.18 -10.24
N TRP A 414 -9.55 -2.43 -9.29
CA TRP A 414 -10.99 -2.33 -9.48
C TRP A 414 -11.63 -1.20 -8.67
N ASN A 415 -10.93 -0.60 -7.70
CA ASN A 415 -11.44 0.52 -6.90
C ASN A 415 -10.33 1.54 -6.55
N LEU A 416 -10.60 2.82 -6.77
CA LEU A 416 -9.70 3.95 -6.46
C LEU A 416 -9.63 4.30 -4.97
N ALA A 417 -10.63 3.94 -4.18
CA ALA A 417 -10.66 4.23 -2.75
C ALA A 417 -9.82 3.20 -1.99
N SER A 418 -8.75 3.65 -1.32
CA SER A 418 -7.94 2.78 -0.47
C SER A 418 -8.77 2.16 0.66
N GLU A 419 -9.75 2.90 1.19
CA GLU A 419 -10.63 2.48 2.28
C GLU A 419 -11.37 1.17 1.96
N TYR A 420 -11.73 0.94 0.69
CA TYR A 420 -12.36 -0.31 0.25
C TYR A 420 -11.41 -1.51 0.43
N SER A 421 -10.17 -1.38 -0.06
CA SER A 421 -9.14 -2.41 0.08
C SER A 421 -8.75 -2.64 1.55
N GLU A 422 -8.63 -1.56 2.32
CA GLU A 422 -8.32 -1.60 3.76
C GLU A 422 -9.41 -2.33 4.55
N MET A 423 -10.67 -2.03 4.27
CA MET A 423 -11.83 -2.71 4.86
C MET A 423 -11.80 -4.21 4.56
N LEU A 424 -11.57 -4.60 3.30
CA LEU A 424 -11.49 -6.01 2.90
C LEU A 424 -10.33 -6.74 3.60
N LEU A 425 -9.17 -6.09 3.70
CA LEU A 425 -8.00 -6.63 4.39
C LEU A 425 -8.29 -6.90 5.86
N VAL A 426 -8.83 -5.91 6.59
CA VAL A 426 -9.19 -6.08 8.00
C VAL A 426 -10.22 -7.19 8.16
N ASN A 427 -11.26 -7.23 7.33
CA ASN A 427 -12.28 -8.28 7.41
C ASN A 427 -11.65 -9.68 7.24
N ALA A 428 -10.85 -9.86 6.19
CA ALA A 428 -10.22 -11.14 5.89
C ALA A 428 -9.26 -11.61 7.00
N LEU A 429 -8.47 -10.69 7.57
CA LEU A 429 -7.53 -11.03 8.65
C LEU A 429 -8.25 -11.31 9.98
N VAL A 430 -9.32 -10.60 10.30
CA VAL A 430 -10.15 -10.86 11.49
C VAL A 430 -10.85 -12.22 11.38
N GLU A 431 -11.40 -12.55 10.21
CA GLU A 431 -12.02 -13.87 9.97
C GLU A 431 -10.98 -15.00 9.98
N LEU A 432 -9.75 -14.75 9.52
CA LEU A 432 -8.65 -15.71 9.62
C LEU A 432 -8.28 -15.99 11.08
N ILE A 433 -8.15 -14.96 11.93
CA ILE A 433 -7.93 -15.14 13.37
C ILE A 433 -9.10 -15.90 13.99
N ALA A 434 -10.34 -15.61 13.59
CA ALA A 434 -11.54 -16.32 14.06
C ALA A 434 -11.51 -17.82 13.73
N ALA A 435 -11.19 -18.19 12.48
CA ALA A 435 -11.05 -19.58 12.06
C ALA A 435 -9.89 -20.29 12.79
N TRP A 436 -8.75 -19.61 12.93
CA TRP A 436 -7.61 -20.14 13.68
C TRP A 436 -7.96 -20.37 15.16
N SER A 437 -8.64 -19.42 15.80
CA SER A 437 -9.08 -19.50 17.20
C SER A 437 -10.05 -20.65 17.48
N LYS A 438 -10.81 -21.09 16.48
CA LYS A 438 -11.72 -22.24 16.58
C LYS A 438 -11.02 -23.60 16.43
N GLY A 439 -9.75 -23.60 16.02
CA GLY A 439 -8.99 -24.81 15.71
C GLY A 439 -9.14 -25.29 14.27
N ASP A 440 -9.79 -24.51 13.39
CA ASP A 440 -10.01 -24.92 11.99
C ASP A 440 -8.71 -24.88 11.16
N LEU A 441 -7.71 -24.10 11.60
CA LEU A 441 -6.48 -23.79 10.86
C LEU A 441 -5.19 -24.15 11.63
N THR A 442 -5.18 -25.29 12.33
CA THR A 442 -4.05 -25.69 13.23
C THR A 442 -2.67 -25.79 12.57
N LYS A 443 -2.60 -25.98 11.24
CA LYS A 443 -1.33 -26.08 10.49
C LYS A 443 -0.84 -24.75 9.91
N LEU A 444 -1.59 -23.66 10.10
CA LEU A 444 -1.20 -22.34 9.62
C LEU A 444 0.04 -21.83 10.37
N SER A 445 0.92 -21.07 9.71
CA SER A 445 2.04 -20.42 10.39
C SER A 445 1.60 -19.62 11.61
N THR A 446 2.12 -20.00 12.78
CA THR A 446 1.84 -19.28 14.03
C THR A 446 2.43 -17.87 13.98
N GLU A 447 3.54 -17.65 13.28
CA GLU A 447 4.14 -16.33 13.14
C GLU A 447 3.25 -15.35 12.38
N LEU A 448 2.59 -15.83 11.31
CA LEU A 448 1.66 -15.03 10.53
C LEU A 448 0.53 -14.48 11.43
N VAL A 449 -0.08 -15.34 12.24
CA VAL A 449 -1.22 -14.98 13.11
C VAL A 449 -0.79 -14.18 14.35
N THR A 450 0.35 -14.53 14.96
CA THR A 450 0.75 -13.98 16.27
C THR A 450 1.70 -12.78 16.19
N SER A 451 2.34 -12.56 15.05
CA SER A 451 3.31 -11.48 14.84
C SER A 451 2.90 -10.55 13.69
N LYS A 452 2.73 -11.05 12.47
CA LYS A 452 2.51 -10.19 11.29
C LYS A 452 1.13 -9.54 11.26
N ILE A 453 0.07 -10.35 11.31
CA ILE A 453 -1.32 -9.88 11.22
C ILE A 453 -1.67 -8.80 12.27
N PRO A 454 -1.29 -8.95 13.56
CA PRO A 454 -1.58 -7.93 14.57
C PRO A 454 -0.94 -6.57 14.30
N ILE A 455 0.26 -6.54 13.70
CA ILE A 455 0.93 -5.30 13.28
C ILE A 455 0.10 -4.62 12.19
N VAL A 456 -0.27 -5.37 11.14
CA VAL A 456 -1.08 -4.87 10.02
C VAL A 456 -2.41 -4.29 10.51
N LEU A 457 -3.11 -5.01 11.39
CA LEU A 457 -4.38 -4.57 11.97
C LEU A 457 -4.22 -3.29 12.81
N CYS A 458 -3.14 -3.18 13.58
CA CYS A 458 -2.84 -1.98 14.38
C CYS A 458 -2.52 -0.76 13.51
N GLN A 459 -1.81 -0.97 12.40
CA GLN A 459 -1.47 0.08 11.44
C GLN A 459 -2.70 0.58 10.68
N LEU A 460 -3.55 -0.33 10.19
CA LEU A 460 -4.82 0.01 9.54
C LEU A 460 -5.75 0.76 10.50
N LEU A 461 -5.82 0.32 11.76
CA LEU A 461 -6.57 1.03 12.79
C LEU A 461 -6.03 2.46 13.01
N SER A 462 -4.72 2.59 13.13
CA SER A 462 -4.08 3.88 13.37
C SER A 462 -4.32 4.83 12.20
N LYS A 463 -4.18 4.35 10.96
CA LYS A 463 -4.46 5.11 9.73
C LYS A 463 -5.90 5.58 9.68
N ALA A 464 -6.87 4.67 9.90
CA ALA A 464 -8.29 5.01 9.89
C ALA A 464 -8.64 6.09 10.93
N LEU A 465 -8.11 6.00 12.15
CA LEU A 465 -8.39 6.99 13.21
C LEU A 465 -7.73 8.35 12.96
N VAL A 466 -6.53 8.37 12.37
CA VAL A 466 -5.78 9.61 12.10
C VAL A 466 -6.38 10.36 10.91
N HIS A 467 -6.86 9.65 9.88
CA HIS A 467 -7.46 10.26 8.69
C HIS A 467 -8.93 10.65 8.83
N GLN A 468 -9.59 10.32 9.95
CA GLN A 468 -10.98 10.75 10.16
C GLN A 468 -11.06 12.28 10.32
N HIS A 469 -11.86 12.93 9.47
CA HIS A 469 -12.10 14.37 9.54
C HIS A 469 -12.86 14.78 10.81
N GLU A 470 -12.87 16.08 11.11
CA GLU A 470 -13.59 16.63 12.27
C GLU A 470 -15.11 16.39 12.19
N ASN A 471 -15.69 16.40 10.99
CA ASN A 471 -17.11 16.09 10.74
C ASN A 471 -17.45 14.59 10.91
N GLY A 472 -16.47 13.73 11.15
CA GLY A 472 -16.65 12.28 11.33
C GLY A 472 -16.51 11.46 10.04
N SER A 473 -16.42 12.10 8.87
CA SER A 473 -16.26 11.42 7.59
C SER A 473 -14.83 10.96 7.32
N TRP A 474 -14.70 10.12 6.31
CA TRP A 474 -13.48 9.90 5.55
C TRP A 474 -13.69 10.46 4.14
N ASP A 475 -12.75 11.32 3.71
CA ASP A 475 -12.75 11.97 2.40
C ASP A 475 -14.02 12.78 2.06
N ASN A 476 -14.80 13.18 3.08
CA ASN A 476 -16.13 13.79 2.92
C ASN A 476 -17.07 12.98 2.00
N SER A 477 -16.89 11.67 1.94
CA SER A 477 -17.69 10.76 1.11
C SER A 477 -18.53 9.83 1.96
N VAL A 478 -19.78 9.62 1.56
CA VAL A 478 -20.68 8.64 2.19
C VAL A 478 -20.17 7.22 1.99
N GLU A 479 -19.79 6.85 0.76
CA GLU A 479 -19.34 5.49 0.42
C GLU A 479 -18.01 5.15 1.11
N ARG A 480 -17.04 6.06 1.10
CA ARG A 480 -15.73 5.87 1.78
C ARG A 480 -15.85 5.86 3.29
N THR A 481 -16.74 6.69 3.84
CA THR A 481 -17.06 6.66 5.28
C THR A 481 -17.68 5.32 5.67
N ALA A 482 -18.54 4.73 4.84
CA ALA A 482 -19.10 3.41 5.08
C ALA A 482 -18.02 2.31 5.15
N TYR A 483 -17.06 2.31 4.21
CA TYR A 483 -15.91 1.39 4.25
C TYR A 483 -15.11 1.50 5.54
N SER A 484 -14.81 2.74 5.95
CA SER A 484 -14.04 2.99 7.17
C SER A 484 -14.78 2.58 8.44
N ILE A 485 -16.11 2.77 8.50
CA ILE A 485 -16.92 2.28 9.63
C ILE A 485 -16.91 0.75 9.71
N LEU A 486 -17.04 0.07 8.56
CA LEU A 486 -16.97 -1.39 8.51
C LEU A 486 -15.59 -1.90 8.97
N LEU A 487 -14.51 -1.24 8.52
CA LEU A 487 -13.16 -1.50 9.00
C LEU A 487 -13.07 -1.40 10.53
N LEU A 488 -13.51 -0.29 11.12
CA LEU A 488 -13.48 -0.09 12.57
C LEU A 488 -14.36 -1.09 13.32
N ALA A 489 -15.51 -1.47 12.76
CA ALA A 489 -16.40 -2.48 13.35
C ALA A 489 -15.75 -3.87 13.39
N TYR A 490 -15.07 -4.27 12.30
CA TYR A 490 -14.30 -5.52 12.29
C TYR A 490 -13.14 -5.49 13.28
N ILE A 491 -12.42 -4.37 13.39
CA ILE A 491 -11.38 -4.18 14.42
C ILE A 491 -11.95 -4.35 15.83
N LEU A 492 -13.12 -3.78 16.13
CA LEU A 492 -13.77 -3.87 17.44
C LEU A 492 -14.19 -5.29 17.84
N ARG A 493 -14.22 -6.24 16.91
CA ARG A 493 -14.47 -7.64 17.25
C ARG A 493 -13.29 -8.28 17.98
N LEU A 494 -12.06 -7.77 17.83
CA LEU A 494 -10.84 -8.27 18.46
C LEU A 494 -10.70 -7.80 19.93
N PRO A 495 -9.94 -8.52 20.77
CA PRO A 495 -9.83 -8.24 22.20
C PRO A 495 -8.81 -7.11 22.51
N TRP A 496 -9.06 -5.92 21.97
CA TRP A 496 -8.21 -4.74 22.21
C TRP A 496 -8.33 -4.21 23.65
N PRO A 497 -7.28 -3.54 24.17
CA PRO A 497 -7.37 -2.84 25.45
C PRO A 497 -8.54 -1.84 25.49
N ILE A 498 -9.20 -1.71 26.65
CA ILE A 498 -10.40 -0.87 26.83
C ILE A 498 -10.20 0.56 26.33
N SER A 499 -9.06 1.18 26.66
CA SER A 499 -8.74 2.54 26.22
C SER A 499 -8.69 2.71 24.69
N LEU A 500 -8.22 1.69 23.97
CA LEU A 500 -8.22 1.70 22.52
C LEU A 500 -9.63 1.44 21.98
N ARG A 501 -10.36 0.49 22.59
CA ARG A 501 -11.75 0.19 22.23
C ARG A 501 -12.65 1.43 22.32
N GLU A 502 -12.53 2.23 23.38
CA GLU A 502 -13.29 3.47 23.55
C GLU A 502 -12.99 4.51 22.45
N LEU A 503 -11.72 4.65 22.07
CA LEU A 503 -11.29 5.54 21.00
C LEU A 503 -11.90 5.12 19.65
N VAL A 504 -11.84 3.82 19.35
CA VAL A 504 -12.37 3.24 18.12
C VAL A 504 -13.88 3.34 18.06
N ASP A 505 -14.58 3.04 19.16
CA ASP A 505 -16.04 3.15 19.23
C ASP A 505 -16.50 4.59 19.02
N THR A 506 -15.80 5.56 19.61
CA THR A 506 -16.08 6.99 19.42
C THR A 506 -15.93 7.40 17.95
N SER A 507 -14.84 6.97 17.30
CA SER A 507 -14.60 7.24 15.87
C SER A 507 -15.69 6.64 14.99
N LEU A 508 -16.04 5.37 15.23
CA LEU A 508 -17.11 4.68 14.52
C LEU A 508 -18.45 5.41 14.64
N LEU A 509 -18.80 5.85 15.86
CA LEU A 509 -20.04 6.59 16.11
C LEU A 509 -20.08 7.94 15.38
N ARG A 510 -18.96 8.67 15.35
CA ARG A 510 -18.86 9.91 14.57
C ARG A 510 -19.07 9.68 13.07
N GLY A 511 -18.55 8.57 12.54
CA GLY A 511 -18.82 8.15 11.17
C GLY A 511 -20.30 7.88 10.93
N ARG A 512 -20.97 7.15 11.83
CA ARG A 512 -22.41 6.91 11.73
C ARG A 512 -23.24 8.19 11.84
N ASP A 513 -22.83 9.12 12.70
CA ASP A 513 -23.47 10.44 12.82
C ASP A 513 -23.33 11.23 11.50
N TYR A 514 -22.19 11.13 10.80
CA TYR A 514 -22.00 11.70 9.47
C TYR A 514 -22.94 11.05 8.43
N LEU A 515 -22.95 9.71 8.36
CA LEU A 515 -23.84 8.99 7.43
C LEU A 515 -25.31 9.33 7.67
N GLN A 516 -25.74 9.44 8.94
CA GLN A 516 -27.11 9.80 9.27
C GLN A 516 -27.48 11.23 8.81
N GLN A 517 -26.54 12.18 8.87
CA GLN A 517 -26.75 13.55 8.39
C GLN A 517 -26.87 13.61 6.86
N HIS A 518 -26.26 12.68 6.15
CA HIS A 518 -26.25 12.60 4.68
C HIS A 518 -27.14 11.45 4.18
N ALA A 519 -28.23 11.14 4.89
CA ALA A 519 -29.12 10.00 4.59
C ALA A 519 -29.72 10.04 3.17
N SER A 520 -29.92 11.23 2.61
CA SER A 520 -30.39 11.45 1.24
C SER A 520 -29.38 11.08 0.16
N GLU A 521 -28.09 11.05 0.50
CA GLU A 521 -26.97 10.86 -0.45
C GLU A 521 -26.51 9.40 -0.54
N TRP A 522 -27.08 8.49 0.27
CA TRP A 522 -26.64 7.08 0.36
C TRP A 522 -26.67 6.32 -0.96
N SER A 523 -27.57 6.70 -1.86
CA SER A 523 -27.73 6.09 -3.18
C SER A 523 -27.08 6.91 -4.30
N GLU A 524 -26.28 7.94 -4.00
CA GLU A 524 -25.58 8.70 -5.03
C GLU A 524 -24.36 7.94 -5.55
N GLY A 525 -23.53 7.43 -4.63
CA GLY A 525 -22.31 6.68 -4.92
C GLY A 525 -21.17 7.54 -5.51
N ASP A 526 -19.95 7.11 -5.26
CA ASP A 526 -18.75 7.80 -5.75
C ASP A 526 -18.25 7.20 -7.08
N TYR A 527 -17.64 8.05 -7.90
CA TYR A 527 -16.85 7.59 -9.04
C TYR A 527 -15.50 7.03 -8.54
N ILE A 528 -15.54 5.80 -8.05
CA ILE A 528 -14.36 5.09 -7.52
C ILE A 528 -14.17 3.69 -8.11
N TRP A 529 -15.18 3.11 -8.76
CA TRP A 529 -15.04 1.78 -9.36
C TRP A 529 -14.38 1.88 -10.73
N ILE A 530 -13.41 1.01 -11.02
CA ILE A 530 -12.56 1.10 -12.20
C ILE A 530 -13.03 0.14 -13.29
N GLU A 531 -13.29 0.69 -14.48
CA GLU A 531 -13.46 -0.05 -15.75
C GLU A 531 -12.52 0.62 -16.78
N LYS A 532 -12.89 0.75 -18.06
CA LYS A 532 -12.18 1.58 -19.06
C LYS A 532 -12.17 3.03 -18.61
N VAL A 533 -13.31 3.47 -18.06
CA VAL A 533 -13.47 4.73 -17.33
C VAL A 533 -14.11 4.42 -15.99
N THR A 534 -13.87 5.28 -15.00
CA THR A 534 -14.41 5.11 -13.66
C THR A 534 -15.93 5.26 -13.67
N TYR A 535 -16.61 4.40 -12.90
CA TYR A 535 -18.05 4.42 -12.73
C TYR A 535 -18.43 4.47 -11.24
N ARG A 536 -19.71 4.77 -10.99
CA ARG A 536 -20.34 4.63 -9.67
C ARG A 536 -21.45 3.61 -9.71
N LEU A 537 -21.75 3.01 -8.56
CA LEU A 537 -22.80 2.00 -8.42
C LEU A 537 -23.73 2.33 -7.23
N PRO A 538 -24.78 3.14 -7.48
CA PRO A 538 -25.76 3.58 -6.47
C PRO A 538 -26.25 2.51 -5.50
N THR A 539 -26.69 1.36 -6.02
CA THR A 539 -27.22 0.24 -5.23
C THR A 539 -26.18 -0.31 -4.24
N LEU A 540 -24.92 -0.37 -4.67
CA LEU A 540 -23.84 -0.90 -3.86
C LEU A 540 -23.33 0.12 -2.84
N ALA A 541 -23.27 1.41 -3.19
CA ALA A 541 -22.99 2.48 -2.25
C ALA A 541 -24.02 2.51 -1.10
N GLU A 542 -25.31 2.37 -1.43
CA GLU A 542 -26.37 2.28 -0.42
C GLU A 542 -26.23 1.00 0.41
N THR A 543 -25.89 -0.13 -0.21
CA THR A 543 -25.65 -1.39 0.50
C THR A 543 -24.53 -1.27 1.54
N TYR A 544 -23.38 -0.71 1.17
CA TYR A 544 -22.28 -0.51 2.11
C TYR A 544 -22.64 0.46 3.22
N THR A 545 -23.41 1.50 2.91
CA THR A 545 -23.90 2.45 3.90
C THR A 545 -24.85 1.80 4.90
N LEU A 546 -25.81 0.99 4.43
CA LEU A 546 -26.71 0.19 5.26
C LEU A 546 -25.96 -0.81 6.13
N ALA A 547 -24.92 -1.43 5.59
CA ALA A 547 -24.04 -2.33 6.32
C ALA A 547 -23.27 -1.58 7.43
N ALA A 548 -22.67 -0.44 7.12
CA ALA A 548 -21.95 0.40 8.09
C ALA A 548 -22.85 0.88 9.25
N MET A 549 -24.11 1.20 8.95
CA MET A 549 -25.08 1.61 9.96
C MET A 549 -25.52 0.46 10.86
N LYS A 550 -25.56 -0.78 10.34
CA LYS A 550 -26.07 -1.96 11.05
C LYS A 550 -25.00 -2.81 11.74
N VAL A 551 -23.76 -2.82 11.22
CA VAL A 551 -22.70 -3.76 11.61
C VAL A 551 -22.52 -3.86 13.13
N PRO A 552 -22.43 -5.08 13.70
CA PRO A 552 -22.15 -5.26 15.11
C PRO A 552 -20.76 -4.73 15.46
N ARG A 553 -20.60 -4.29 16.69
CA ARG A 553 -19.35 -3.71 17.20
C ARG A 553 -18.93 -4.32 18.53
N GLU A 554 -19.60 -5.39 18.94
CA GLU A 554 -19.32 -6.17 20.14
C GLU A 554 -18.05 -7.02 19.94
N GLU A 555 -17.31 -7.22 21.04
CA GLU A 555 -16.18 -8.14 21.04
C GLU A 555 -16.68 -9.56 20.81
N ALA A 556 -16.01 -10.31 19.93
CA ALA A 556 -16.28 -11.73 19.78
C ALA A 556 -15.71 -12.53 20.98
N ALA A 557 -16.18 -13.76 21.16
CA ALA A 557 -15.58 -14.67 22.13
C ALA A 557 -14.24 -15.21 21.61
N TRP A 558 -13.16 -14.93 22.33
CA TRP A 558 -11.79 -15.33 21.95
C TRP A 558 -11.15 -16.28 22.96
N THR A 559 -10.31 -17.19 22.46
CA THR A 559 -9.48 -18.04 23.32
C THR A 559 -8.42 -17.22 24.07
N THR A 560 -7.82 -17.83 25.09
CA THR A 560 -6.77 -17.21 25.90
C THR A 560 -5.56 -16.83 25.03
N GLU A 561 -5.22 -17.66 24.06
CA GLU A 561 -4.09 -17.45 23.13
C GLU A 561 -4.30 -16.18 22.31
N VAL A 562 -5.49 -15.99 21.73
CA VAL A 562 -5.80 -14.77 20.97
C VAL A 562 -5.80 -13.53 21.87
N LYS A 563 -6.37 -13.61 23.08
CA LYS A 563 -6.33 -12.50 24.05
C LYS A 563 -4.89 -12.09 24.42
N GLN A 564 -3.97 -13.04 24.53
CA GLN A 564 -2.55 -12.77 24.81
C GLN A 564 -1.82 -12.09 23.64
N ILE A 565 -2.31 -12.22 22.40
CA ILE A 565 -1.76 -11.50 21.25
C ILE A 565 -1.98 -10.00 21.43
N PHE A 566 -3.21 -9.59 21.77
CA PHE A 566 -3.63 -8.18 21.84
C PHE A 566 -3.46 -7.54 23.23
N THR A 567 -3.01 -8.28 24.23
CA THR A 567 -2.73 -7.73 25.57
C THR A 567 -1.55 -6.75 25.53
N LEU A 568 -1.80 -5.49 25.90
CA LEU A 568 -0.76 -4.49 26.16
C LEU A 568 -0.43 -4.45 27.67
N PRO A 569 0.86 -4.54 28.08
CA PRO A 569 1.23 -4.30 29.47
C PRO A 569 0.98 -2.83 29.87
N GLU A 570 -0.18 -2.52 30.44
CA GLU A 570 -0.64 -1.12 30.66
C GLU A 570 0.36 -0.26 31.42
N LYS A 571 1.03 -0.80 32.44
CA LYS A 571 2.04 -0.06 33.21
C LYS A 571 3.20 0.39 32.30
N LYS A 572 3.69 -0.52 31.46
CA LYS A 572 4.80 -0.25 30.54
C LYS A 572 4.39 0.74 29.45
N GLY A 573 3.20 0.56 28.88
CA GLY A 573 2.65 1.49 27.87
C GLY A 573 2.49 2.90 28.44
N ARG A 574 1.94 3.04 29.66
CA ARG A 574 1.82 4.34 30.35
C ARG A 574 3.18 4.98 30.61
N THR A 575 4.18 4.21 31.05
CA THR A 575 5.53 4.73 31.26
C THR A 575 6.16 5.22 29.95
N MET A 576 6.05 4.46 28.85
CA MET A 576 6.56 4.91 27.55
C MET A 576 5.84 6.15 27.05
N ALA A 577 4.51 6.22 27.20
CA ALA A 577 3.75 7.42 26.83
C ALA A 577 4.19 8.66 27.62
N ALA A 578 4.48 8.50 28.91
CA ALA A 578 4.96 9.60 29.75
C ALA A 578 6.37 10.06 29.36
N VAL A 579 7.29 9.12 29.09
CA VAL A 579 8.67 9.45 28.68
C VAL A 579 8.67 10.15 27.32
N PHE A 580 8.03 9.57 26.31
CA PHE A 580 8.01 10.16 24.97
C PHE A 580 7.19 11.45 24.91
N GLY A 581 6.09 11.55 25.65
CA GLY A 581 5.25 12.76 25.68
C GLY A 581 5.92 13.98 26.31
N GLN A 582 7.07 13.83 26.98
CA GLN A 582 7.86 14.95 27.51
C GLN A 582 8.91 15.46 26.51
N LEU A 583 9.17 14.72 25.43
CA LEU A 583 10.20 15.08 24.47
C LEU A 583 9.69 16.21 23.55
N PRO A 584 10.52 17.23 23.24
CA PRO A 584 10.14 18.38 22.42
C PRO A 584 9.42 18.02 21.11
N ILE A 585 9.87 16.97 20.42
CA ILE A 585 9.27 16.55 19.14
C ILE A 585 7.80 16.09 19.26
N PHE A 586 7.34 15.72 20.46
CA PHE A 586 5.98 15.24 20.72
C PHE A 586 5.12 16.20 21.53
N GLN A 587 5.60 17.42 21.82
CA GLN A 587 4.91 18.36 22.72
C GLN A 587 3.47 18.68 22.28
N ASP A 588 3.22 18.76 20.97
CA ASP A 588 1.89 19.02 20.39
C ASP A 588 1.17 17.75 19.93
N THR A 589 1.70 16.56 20.22
CA THR A 589 1.12 15.30 19.74
C THR A 589 -0.10 14.90 20.59
N PRO A 590 -1.27 14.66 19.98
CA PRO A 590 -2.44 14.20 20.73
C PRO A 590 -2.18 12.89 21.47
N ARG A 591 -2.65 12.78 22.71
CA ARG A 591 -2.49 11.58 23.54
C ARG A 591 -2.97 10.29 22.87
N ARG A 592 -4.06 10.38 22.08
CA ARG A 592 -4.59 9.26 21.29
C ARG A 592 -3.60 8.75 20.25
N THR A 593 -2.87 9.66 19.60
CA THR A 593 -1.88 9.35 18.58
C THR A 593 -0.69 8.62 19.19
N MET A 594 -0.21 9.07 20.35
CA MET A 594 0.84 8.36 21.08
C MET A 594 0.41 6.97 21.57
N LEU A 595 -0.84 6.80 22.01
CA LEU A 595 -1.37 5.50 22.42
C LEU A 595 -1.34 4.48 21.28
N LEU A 596 -1.75 4.90 20.07
CA LEU A 596 -1.72 4.09 18.86
C LEU A 596 -0.30 3.66 18.51
N ALA A 597 0.63 4.61 18.44
CA ALA A 597 2.04 4.34 18.13
C ALA A 597 2.69 3.38 19.14
N ILE A 598 2.38 3.53 20.44
CA ILE A 598 2.93 2.64 21.49
C ILE A 598 2.32 1.24 21.41
N THR A 599 1.06 1.13 21.00
CA THR A 599 0.41 -0.17 20.80
C THR A 599 1.03 -0.91 19.62
N GLU A 600 1.28 -0.22 18.51
CA GLU A 600 2.01 -0.78 17.36
C GLU A 600 3.43 -1.20 17.77
N ALA A 601 4.15 -0.32 18.46
CA ALA A 601 5.51 -0.57 18.94
C ALA A 601 5.60 -1.84 19.79
N HIS A 602 4.56 -2.15 20.58
CA HIS A 602 4.55 -3.35 21.40
C HIS A 602 4.67 -4.65 20.58
N PHE A 603 3.99 -4.73 19.44
CA PHE A 603 4.08 -5.88 18.56
C PHE A 603 5.47 -6.02 17.95
N TYR A 604 6.04 -4.92 17.46
CA TYR A 604 7.41 -4.88 16.96
C TYR A 604 8.46 -5.23 18.03
N SER A 605 8.30 -4.75 19.26
CA SER A 605 9.20 -5.11 20.37
C SER A 605 9.15 -6.61 20.70
N ARG A 606 8.02 -7.29 20.49
CA ARG A 606 7.94 -8.76 20.63
C ARG A 606 8.67 -9.46 19.49
N ALA A 607 8.54 -8.95 18.26
CA ALA A 607 9.22 -9.48 17.09
C ALA A 607 10.74 -9.31 17.18
N LEU A 608 11.25 -8.10 17.49
CA LEU A 608 12.69 -7.83 17.62
C LEU A 608 13.38 -8.76 18.64
N ARG A 609 12.72 -9.05 19.76
CA ARG A 609 13.28 -9.94 20.79
C ARG A 609 13.55 -11.36 20.31
N LYS A 610 12.80 -11.84 19.31
CA LYS A 610 12.99 -13.19 18.76
C LYS A 610 14.29 -13.31 17.96
N ILE A 611 14.67 -12.23 17.28
CA ILE A 611 15.83 -12.19 16.36
C ILE A 611 17.07 -11.49 16.96
N ARG A 612 16.97 -10.97 18.19
CA ARG A 612 18.03 -10.13 18.79
C ARG A 612 19.38 -10.84 18.98
N LEU A 613 19.44 -12.17 18.90
CA LEU A 613 20.68 -12.94 19.05
C LEU A 613 21.16 -13.53 17.72
N ASP A 614 20.51 -13.18 16.61
CA ASP A 614 20.80 -13.79 15.30
C ASP A 614 22.20 -13.45 14.84
N ILE A 615 22.71 -12.23 15.12
CA ILE A 615 24.04 -11.80 14.70
C ILE A 615 25.01 -11.74 15.88
N PHE A 616 24.72 -10.90 16.87
CA PHE A 616 25.60 -10.70 18.01
C PHE A 616 25.21 -11.63 19.18
N PRO A 617 26.17 -12.38 19.76
CA PRO A 617 25.91 -13.25 20.91
C PRO A 617 25.80 -12.45 22.21
N ARG A 618 24.89 -11.46 22.25
CA ARG A 618 24.82 -10.42 23.27
C ARG A 618 24.72 -10.95 24.69
N ASP A 619 23.99 -12.03 24.92
CA ASP A 619 23.81 -12.61 26.26
C ASP A 619 25.11 -13.20 26.84
N ARG A 620 26.11 -13.47 25.98
CA ARG A 620 27.46 -13.88 26.41
C ARG A 620 28.35 -12.67 26.74
N MET A 621 27.93 -11.46 26.36
CA MET A 621 28.62 -10.22 26.73
C MET A 621 28.21 -9.83 28.15
N ARG A 622 29.16 -9.30 28.94
CA ARG A 622 28.90 -8.82 30.31
C ARG A 622 28.16 -7.46 30.30
N MET A 623 27.00 -7.40 29.66
CA MET A 623 26.20 -6.17 29.51
C MET A 623 25.02 -6.14 30.47
N THR A 624 24.56 -4.93 30.80
CA THR A 624 23.22 -4.72 31.39
C THR A 624 22.12 -5.08 30.40
N LYS A 625 20.87 -5.11 30.89
CA LYS A 625 19.69 -5.42 30.08
C LYS A 625 19.55 -4.45 28.89
N ASP A 626 19.18 -5.00 27.72
CA ASP A 626 18.92 -4.32 26.45
C ASP A 626 17.64 -3.45 26.50
N LYS A 627 17.69 -2.33 27.24
CA LYS A 627 16.55 -1.41 27.35
C LYS A 627 16.11 -0.83 26.00
N TYR A 628 17.05 -0.65 25.07
CA TYR A 628 16.79 -0.08 23.74
C TYR A 628 15.76 -0.86 22.90
N LEU A 629 15.55 -2.16 23.16
CA LEU A 629 14.54 -2.98 22.45
C LEU A 629 13.09 -2.51 22.66
N ASP A 630 12.85 -1.71 23.69
CA ASP A 630 11.55 -1.08 23.93
C ASP A 630 11.45 0.34 23.38
N PHE A 631 12.57 1.04 23.22
CA PHE A 631 12.60 2.41 22.72
C PHE A 631 12.62 2.46 21.19
N ILE A 632 13.34 1.54 20.54
CA ILE A 632 13.49 1.51 19.08
C ILE A 632 12.12 1.46 18.39
N PRO A 633 11.22 0.51 18.70
CA PRO A 633 9.93 0.49 18.03
C PRO A 633 9.08 1.73 18.30
N VAL A 634 9.09 2.26 19.53
CA VAL A 634 8.33 3.47 19.87
C VAL A 634 8.84 4.66 19.08
N ALA A 635 10.16 4.82 18.91
CA ALA A 635 10.74 5.91 18.13
C ALA A 635 10.28 5.88 16.66
N TRP A 636 10.37 4.72 16.01
CA TRP A 636 9.95 4.57 14.61
C TRP A 636 8.44 4.72 14.42
N THR A 637 7.60 4.05 15.23
CA THR A 637 6.14 4.10 15.06
C THR A 637 5.56 5.47 15.40
N SER A 638 6.06 6.14 16.44
CA SER A 638 5.59 7.48 16.81
C SER A 638 5.94 8.52 15.76
N VAL A 639 7.18 8.54 15.25
CA VAL A 639 7.60 9.44 14.17
C VAL A 639 6.82 9.17 12.89
N ASN A 640 6.62 7.90 12.52
CA ASN A 640 5.84 7.56 11.33
C ASN A 640 4.40 8.08 11.44
N THR A 641 3.78 7.88 12.61
CA THR A 641 2.40 8.33 12.87
C THR A 641 2.26 9.85 12.79
N ILE A 642 3.13 10.61 13.49
CA ILE A 642 3.04 12.09 13.49
C ILE A 642 3.48 12.74 12.17
N SER A 643 4.15 11.97 11.29
CA SER A 643 4.60 12.44 9.97
C SER A 643 3.63 12.06 8.85
N GLY A 644 2.47 11.48 9.16
CA GLY A 644 1.46 11.10 8.14
C GLY A 644 1.77 9.78 7.44
N PHE A 645 2.39 8.83 8.13
CA PHE A 645 2.70 7.47 7.65
C PHE A 645 3.59 7.41 6.36
N PRO A 646 4.71 8.14 6.28
CA PRO A 646 5.56 8.11 5.08
C PRO A 646 6.34 6.79 4.88
N LEU A 647 6.47 5.95 5.92
CA LEU A 647 7.23 4.71 5.88
C LEU A 647 6.31 3.48 5.82
N SER A 648 6.66 2.52 4.95
CA SER A 648 6.03 1.21 4.91
C SER A 648 6.41 0.35 6.12
N SER A 649 5.64 -0.71 6.40
CA SER A 649 5.91 -1.61 7.52
C SER A 649 7.23 -2.35 7.36
N GLU A 650 7.60 -2.70 6.12
CA GLU A 650 8.89 -3.32 5.77
C GLU A 650 10.05 -2.33 6.04
N THR A 651 9.92 -1.09 5.55
CA THR A 651 10.93 -0.04 5.79
C THR A 651 11.15 0.20 7.28
N MET A 652 10.06 0.29 8.05
CA MET A 652 10.14 0.45 9.50
C MET A 652 10.79 -0.75 10.17
N TRP A 653 10.41 -1.98 9.78
CA TRP A 653 10.99 -3.19 10.34
C TRP A 653 12.50 -3.28 10.09
N ASP A 654 12.94 -3.11 8.86
CA ASP A 654 14.37 -3.17 8.51
C ASP A 654 15.16 -2.11 9.27
N MET A 655 14.62 -0.89 9.37
CA MET A 655 15.27 0.16 10.15
C MET A 655 15.25 -0.08 11.66
N MET A 656 14.24 -0.75 12.21
CA MET A 656 14.23 -1.20 13.60
C MET A 656 15.29 -2.30 13.85
N VAL A 657 15.45 -3.24 12.90
CA VAL A 657 16.49 -4.28 12.95
C VAL A 657 17.87 -3.64 12.87
N ILE A 658 18.11 -2.75 11.91
CA ILE A 658 19.36 -1.98 11.82
C ILE A 658 19.58 -1.22 13.12
N SER A 659 18.62 -0.46 13.63
CA SER A 659 18.76 0.27 14.90
C SER A 659 19.19 -0.65 16.05
N MET A 660 18.61 -1.85 16.16
CA MET A 660 18.98 -2.84 17.17
C MET A 660 20.41 -3.34 16.98
N LEU A 661 20.79 -3.69 15.75
CA LEU A 661 22.13 -4.14 15.42
C LEU A 661 23.18 -3.05 15.65
N ASN A 662 22.83 -1.77 15.48
CA ASN A 662 23.73 -0.65 15.72
C ASN A 662 24.10 -0.57 17.21
N TYR A 663 23.12 -0.70 18.12
CA TYR A 663 23.38 -0.79 19.57
C TYR A 663 24.25 -2.01 19.92
N GLN A 664 24.00 -3.15 19.28
CA GLN A 664 24.76 -4.36 19.56
C GLN A 664 26.18 -4.32 18.99
N ALA A 665 26.35 -3.70 17.81
CA ALA A 665 27.66 -3.46 17.21
C ALA A 665 28.47 -2.53 18.09
N ASP A 666 27.88 -1.43 18.58
CA ASP A 666 28.51 -0.53 19.56
C ASP A 666 29.00 -1.28 20.81
N GLU A 667 28.09 -2.00 21.49
CA GLU A 667 28.43 -2.84 22.65
C GLU A 667 29.53 -3.86 22.36
N TYR A 668 29.48 -4.53 21.20
CA TYR A 668 30.43 -5.57 20.81
C TYR A 668 31.81 -4.99 20.43
N MET A 669 31.82 -3.86 19.73
CA MET A 669 33.04 -3.15 19.34
C MET A 669 33.76 -2.62 20.58
N GLU A 670 33.06 -2.05 21.55
CA GLU A 670 33.67 -1.55 22.78
C GLU A 670 34.16 -2.68 23.70
N SER A 671 33.31 -3.68 23.96
CA SER A 671 33.58 -4.67 25.00
C SER A 671 34.41 -5.88 24.55
N VAL A 672 34.21 -6.34 23.31
CA VAL A 672 34.88 -7.52 22.78
C VAL A 672 36.07 -7.09 21.92
N VAL A 673 35.84 -6.28 20.89
CA VAL A 673 36.90 -5.84 19.98
C VAL A 673 37.91 -4.94 20.71
N GLY A 674 37.44 -4.02 21.56
CA GLY A 674 38.30 -3.16 22.38
C GLY A 674 39.25 -3.93 23.32
N SER A 675 38.96 -5.20 23.63
CA SER A 675 39.80 -6.06 24.47
C SER A 675 40.87 -6.85 23.70
N LEU A 676 40.84 -6.83 22.36
CA LEU A 676 41.76 -7.62 21.54
C LEU A 676 43.19 -7.07 21.55
N PRO A 677 44.21 -7.95 21.46
CA PRO A 677 45.60 -7.52 21.28
C PRO A 677 45.82 -6.70 20.00
N LYS A 678 46.73 -5.72 20.03
CA LYS A 678 47.06 -4.86 18.87
C LYS A 678 47.35 -5.60 17.55
N PRO A 679 48.06 -6.75 17.52
CA PRO A 679 48.24 -7.52 16.29
C PRO A 679 46.93 -8.03 15.70
N CYS A 680 46.04 -8.56 16.54
CA CYS A 680 44.72 -9.05 16.14
C CYS A 680 43.83 -7.92 15.60
N LEU A 681 43.92 -6.72 16.17
CA LEU A 681 43.21 -5.55 15.65
C LEU A 681 43.65 -5.16 14.23
N ARG A 682 44.93 -5.33 13.87
CA ARG A 682 45.40 -5.05 12.50
C ARG A 682 44.85 -6.05 11.49
N GLU A 683 44.79 -7.32 11.87
CA GLU A 683 44.22 -8.38 11.05
C GLU A 683 42.72 -8.20 10.86
N LEU A 684 41.97 -7.97 11.95
CA LEU A 684 40.53 -7.71 11.89
C LEU A 684 40.21 -6.48 11.01
N LYS A 685 41.02 -5.42 11.10
CA LYS A 685 40.87 -4.20 10.28
C LYS A 685 40.98 -4.51 8.78
N PHE A 686 41.88 -5.42 8.39
CA PHE A 686 42.04 -5.86 7.01
C PHE A 686 40.81 -6.67 6.54
N GLU A 687 40.34 -7.62 7.36
CA GLU A 687 39.16 -8.43 7.06
C GLU A 687 37.88 -7.60 6.91
N ILE A 688 37.67 -6.63 7.81
CA ILE A 688 36.53 -5.69 7.73
C ILE A 688 36.56 -4.92 6.42
N ARG A 689 37.72 -4.35 6.07
CA ARG A 689 37.87 -3.56 4.84
C ARG A 689 37.59 -4.39 3.60
N ASN A 690 38.13 -5.61 3.53
CA ASN A 690 37.89 -6.50 2.40
C ASN A 690 36.41 -6.82 2.28
N ALA A 691 35.76 -7.22 3.37
CA ALA A 691 34.34 -7.60 3.34
C ALA A 691 33.39 -6.43 3.03
N CYS A 692 33.71 -5.22 3.48
CA CYS A 692 32.88 -4.04 3.21
C CYS A 692 33.05 -3.52 1.77
N LEU A 693 34.25 -3.64 1.20
CA LEU A 693 34.61 -3.08 -0.10
C LEU A 693 34.68 -4.10 -1.23
N ASP A 694 34.40 -5.38 -0.96
CA ASP A 694 34.41 -6.45 -1.96
C ASP A 694 33.54 -6.09 -3.17
N GLU A 695 34.12 -6.24 -4.36
CA GLU A 695 33.48 -5.92 -5.64
C GLU A 695 32.73 -7.13 -6.24
N ASP A 696 33.01 -8.36 -5.76
CA ASP A 696 32.35 -9.60 -6.22
C ASP A 696 30.99 -9.83 -5.52
N LEU A 697 29.99 -9.05 -5.91
CA LEU A 697 28.59 -9.26 -5.55
C LEU A 697 27.88 -10.26 -6.51
N SER A 698 28.61 -11.22 -7.06
CA SER A 698 28.12 -12.14 -8.10
C SER A 698 27.01 -13.08 -7.60
N THR A 699 26.12 -13.48 -8.51
CA THR A 699 24.94 -14.33 -8.24
C THR A 699 25.24 -15.70 -7.64
N GLU A 700 26.47 -16.22 -7.73
CA GLU A 700 26.84 -17.53 -7.17
C GLU A 700 26.96 -17.50 -5.64
N ASN A 701 27.47 -16.41 -5.05
CA ASN A 701 27.49 -16.21 -3.60
C ASN A 701 26.08 -15.99 -3.02
N ILE A 702 25.16 -15.45 -3.83
CA ILE A 702 23.76 -15.21 -3.45
C ILE A 702 23.01 -16.53 -3.23
N SER A 703 23.20 -17.51 -4.13
CA SER A 703 22.57 -18.84 -3.96
C SER A 703 23.03 -19.58 -2.72
N ASP A 704 24.30 -19.47 -2.33
CA ASP A 704 24.85 -20.16 -1.16
C ASP A 704 24.38 -19.50 0.17
N VAL A 705 24.15 -18.18 0.17
CA VAL A 705 23.56 -17.45 1.31
C VAL A 705 22.07 -17.76 1.47
N PHE A 706 21.29 -17.68 0.39
CA PHE A 706 19.85 -17.99 0.42
C PHE A 706 19.57 -19.48 0.73
N MET A 707 20.42 -20.41 0.28
CA MET A 707 20.31 -21.84 0.62
C MET A 707 20.65 -22.14 2.09
N ARG A 708 21.57 -21.35 2.70
CA ARG A 708 21.87 -21.46 4.14
C ARG A 708 20.82 -20.78 5.03
N GLU A 709 20.24 -19.65 4.60
CA GLU A 709 19.12 -19.01 5.32
C GLU A 709 17.83 -19.83 5.26
N GLY A 710 17.56 -20.50 4.13
CA GLY A 710 16.45 -21.45 4.00
C GLY A 710 16.57 -22.70 4.90
N GLN A 711 17.75 -23.00 5.44
CA GLN A 711 18.01 -24.10 6.38
C GLN A 711 18.11 -23.66 7.85
N LEU A 712 17.97 -22.37 8.17
CA LEU A 712 18.00 -21.87 9.56
C LEU A 712 16.67 -22.07 10.32
N GLN A 713 15.70 -22.78 9.74
CA GLN A 713 14.62 -23.37 10.52
C GLN A 713 15.16 -24.54 11.36
N ALA A 714 15.15 -24.30 12.69
CA ALA A 714 15.45 -25.25 13.76
C ALA A 714 16.93 -25.66 13.92
N LEU A 715 17.78 -24.71 14.33
CA LEU A 715 18.89 -25.06 15.21
C LEU A 715 18.37 -25.09 16.65
N THR A 716 18.28 -26.30 17.20
CA THR A 716 17.93 -26.59 18.59
C THR A 716 18.74 -25.72 19.56
N PRO A 717 18.12 -25.25 20.67
CA PRO A 717 18.85 -24.50 21.68
C PRO A 717 20.00 -25.35 22.20
N SER A 718 21.21 -24.79 22.18
CA SER A 718 22.37 -25.44 22.81
C SER A 718 22.06 -25.69 24.29
N PRO A 719 22.39 -26.86 24.84
CA PRO A 719 22.06 -27.20 26.22
C PRO A 719 22.73 -26.22 27.19
N GLN A 720 22.00 -25.83 28.23
CA GLN A 720 22.52 -25.07 29.36
C GLN A 720 23.61 -25.90 30.04
N THR A 721 24.88 -25.55 29.83
CA THR A 721 25.97 -26.05 30.65
C THR A 721 26.05 -25.22 31.92
N GLU A 722 25.91 -25.91 33.06
CA GLU A 722 25.99 -25.37 34.41
C GLU A 722 27.31 -24.67 34.70
N ASP A 723 27.21 -23.66 35.56
CA ASP A 723 28.28 -22.85 36.13
C ASP A 723 29.49 -23.68 36.57
N SER A 724 30.63 -23.42 35.93
CA SER A 724 31.93 -23.73 36.50
C SER A 724 32.80 -22.49 36.39
N GLN A 725 33.05 -21.88 37.55
CA GLN A 725 33.95 -20.76 37.76
C GLN A 725 35.32 -21.06 37.15
N SER A 726 35.59 -20.48 35.98
CA SER A 726 36.93 -20.39 35.43
C SER A 726 37.03 -19.09 34.64
N GLN A 727 38.18 -18.42 34.76
CA GLN A 727 38.47 -17.14 34.12
C GLN A 727 38.14 -17.21 32.63
N SER A 728 37.23 -16.34 32.17
CA SER A 728 36.81 -16.27 30.78
C SER A 728 38.04 -16.09 29.87
N PRO A 729 38.32 -17.03 28.94
CA PRO A 729 39.45 -16.89 28.03
C PRO A 729 39.22 -15.66 27.14
N SER A 730 40.30 -14.92 26.82
CA SER A 730 40.23 -13.81 25.86
C SER A 730 39.54 -14.27 24.58
N PRO A 731 38.67 -13.43 23.97
CA PRO A 731 37.92 -13.81 22.77
C PRO A 731 38.89 -14.18 21.64
N HIS A 732 38.68 -15.33 21.01
CA HIS A 732 39.53 -15.79 19.92
C HIS A 732 39.24 -14.97 18.65
N LEU A 733 40.28 -14.50 17.96
CA LEU A 733 40.14 -13.59 16.81
C LEU A 733 39.19 -14.14 15.73
N SER A 734 39.25 -15.45 15.45
CA SER A 734 38.38 -16.08 14.45
C SER A 734 36.89 -15.95 14.77
N GLU A 735 36.50 -16.08 16.05
CA GLU A 735 35.10 -15.95 16.48
C GLU A 735 34.63 -14.50 16.35
N VAL A 736 35.50 -13.54 16.70
CA VAL A 736 35.21 -12.11 16.54
C VAL A 736 35.04 -11.74 15.08
N THR A 737 35.96 -12.19 14.23
CA THR A 737 35.89 -11.98 12.78
C THR A 737 34.60 -12.57 12.21
N GLU A 738 34.18 -13.77 12.61
CA GLU A 738 32.95 -14.39 12.13
C GLU A 738 31.70 -13.56 12.46
N VAL A 739 31.57 -13.06 13.69
CA VAL A 739 30.44 -12.21 14.11
C VAL A 739 30.39 -10.91 13.31
N ILE A 740 31.54 -10.24 13.15
CA ILE A 740 31.62 -8.99 12.39
C ILE A 740 31.32 -9.22 10.89
N LEU A 741 31.84 -10.30 10.31
CA LEU A 741 31.53 -10.67 8.92
C LEU A 741 30.04 -11.00 8.74
N LYS A 742 29.40 -11.63 9.73
CA LYS A 742 27.95 -11.87 9.72
C LYS A 742 27.17 -10.56 9.71
N TYR A 743 27.57 -9.59 10.52
CA TYR A 743 26.98 -8.25 10.52
C TYR A 743 27.16 -7.52 9.17
N ILE A 744 28.39 -7.53 8.62
CA ILE A 744 28.68 -6.93 7.31
C ILE A 744 27.83 -7.57 6.22
N ARG A 745 27.70 -8.90 6.22
CA ARG A 745 26.89 -9.62 5.24
C ARG A 745 25.41 -9.24 5.33
N HIS A 746 24.86 -9.16 6.53
CA HIS A 746 23.46 -8.77 6.73
C HIS A 746 23.14 -7.41 6.11
N VAL A 747 24.05 -6.43 6.24
CA VAL A 747 23.86 -5.10 5.65
C VAL A 747 24.14 -5.09 4.13
N ARG A 748 25.27 -5.67 3.70
CA ARG A 748 25.74 -5.61 2.30
C ARG A 748 24.87 -6.40 1.33
N TYR A 749 24.38 -7.56 1.77
CA TYR A 749 23.60 -8.47 0.96
C TYR A 749 22.10 -8.38 1.26
N HIS A 750 21.67 -7.35 1.98
CA HIS A 750 20.25 -7.10 2.15
C HIS A 750 19.57 -6.93 0.78
N PRO A 751 18.37 -7.52 0.55
CA PRO A 751 17.69 -7.43 -0.73
C PRO A 751 17.53 -6.00 -1.27
N CYS A 752 17.26 -5.01 -0.41
CA CYS A 752 17.13 -3.61 -0.82
C CYS A 752 18.43 -3.01 -1.37
N VAL A 753 19.59 -3.41 -0.83
CA VAL A 753 20.90 -2.95 -1.28
C VAL A 753 21.24 -3.59 -2.62
N ILE A 754 21.06 -4.92 -2.74
CA ILE A 754 21.31 -5.66 -3.98
C ILE A 754 20.42 -5.15 -5.13
N ALA A 755 19.18 -4.76 -4.84
CA ALA A 755 18.25 -4.23 -5.84
C ALA A 755 18.61 -2.84 -6.39
N CYS A 756 19.55 -2.13 -5.73
CA CYS A 756 19.97 -0.78 -6.12
C CYS A 756 21.15 -0.79 -7.11
N PRO A 757 21.39 0.32 -7.86
CA PRO A 757 22.57 0.44 -8.71
C PRO A 757 23.89 0.26 -7.94
N ALA A 758 24.91 -0.28 -8.60
CA ALA A 758 26.23 -0.57 -7.99
C ALA A 758 26.89 0.63 -7.28
N ALA A 759 26.59 1.86 -7.70
CA ALA A 759 27.07 3.06 -7.02
C ALA A 759 26.50 3.21 -5.60
N ALA A 760 25.21 2.92 -5.40
CA ALA A 760 24.56 2.96 -4.09
C ALA A 760 25.04 1.81 -3.19
N GLN A 761 25.18 0.60 -3.77
CA GLN A 761 25.76 -0.56 -3.07
C GLN A 761 27.16 -0.26 -2.53
N ARG A 762 28.03 0.32 -3.36
CA ARG A 762 29.38 0.75 -2.96
C ARG A 762 29.35 1.82 -1.88
N GLU A 763 28.39 2.74 -1.91
CA GLU A 763 28.28 3.78 -0.88
C GLU A 763 27.95 3.16 0.48
N VAL A 764 26.97 2.25 0.54
CA VAL A 764 26.65 1.50 1.78
C VAL A 764 27.90 0.79 2.33
N GLY A 765 28.65 0.10 1.47
CA GLY A 765 29.88 -0.59 1.88
C GLY A 765 30.96 0.36 2.38
N LYS A 766 31.15 1.52 1.73
CA LYS A 766 32.12 2.53 2.15
C LYS A 766 31.77 3.17 3.49
N GLU A 767 30.50 3.52 3.69
CA GLU A 767 30.08 4.11 4.97
C GLU A 767 30.11 3.07 6.10
N LEU A 768 29.83 1.79 5.82
CA LEU A 768 29.97 0.70 6.80
C LEU A 768 31.44 0.42 7.16
N ASP A 769 32.36 0.44 6.17
CA ASP A 769 33.82 0.37 6.38
C ASP A 769 34.24 1.47 7.36
N LYS A 770 33.86 2.72 7.08
CA LYS A 770 34.18 3.87 7.94
C LYS A 770 33.64 3.69 9.35
N PHE A 771 32.40 3.23 9.51
CA PHE A 771 31.77 3.04 10.82
C PHE A 771 32.54 2.06 11.72
N LEU A 772 32.81 0.86 11.22
CA LEU A 772 33.53 -0.15 11.98
C LEU A 772 34.98 0.29 12.27
N HIS A 773 35.62 0.96 11.32
CA HIS A 773 36.96 1.50 11.51
C HIS A 773 37.01 2.66 12.51
N ALA A 774 35.98 3.50 12.55
CA ALA A 774 35.86 4.62 13.46
C ALA A 774 35.68 4.13 14.91
N HIS A 775 34.89 3.07 15.15
CA HIS A 775 34.84 2.41 16.45
C HIS A 775 36.22 1.91 16.91
N MET A 776 37.00 1.28 16.02
CA MET A 776 38.35 0.84 16.36
C MET A 776 39.29 2.01 16.67
N ALA A 777 39.12 3.15 15.98
CA ALA A 777 39.87 4.37 16.25
C ALA A 777 39.48 4.98 17.61
N HIS A 778 38.18 5.08 17.89
CA HIS A 778 37.66 5.58 19.16
C HIS A 778 38.09 4.69 20.34
N ASN A 779 38.06 3.36 20.21
CA ASN A 779 38.62 2.45 21.21
C ASN A 779 40.11 2.69 21.48
N ALA A 780 40.88 3.05 20.45
CA ALA A 780 42.28 3.41 20.61
C ALA A 780 42.43 4.74 21.36
N ASP A 781 41.55 5.71 21.12
CA ASP A 781 41.50 6.97 21.86
C ASP A 781 41.10 6.76 23.32
N ASN A 782 40.08 5.95 23.61
CA ASN A 782 39.70 5.52 24.97
C ASN A 782 40.89 4.87 25.70
N SER A 783 41.65 4.02 24.99
CA SER A 783 42.84 3.38 25.53
C SER A 783 43.98 4.38 25.83
N ARG A 784 44.14 5.44 25.02
CA ARG A 784 45.11 6.51 25.29
C ARG A 784 44.72 7.32 26.52
N LEU A 785 43.45 7.68 26.64
CA LEU A 785 42.90 8.40 27.79
C LEU A 785 43.09 7.60 29.09
N ARG A 786 42.77 6.30 29.09
CA ARG A 786 42.92 5.41 30.24
C ARG A 786 44.37 5.26 30.74
N ASN A 787 45.34 5.37 29.84
CA ASN A 787 46.77 5.23 30.13
C ASN A 787 47.47 6.56 30.40
N SER A 788 46.74 7.69 30.39
CA SER A 788 47.30 9.00 30.74
C SER A 788 46.97 9.38 32.19
N ASP A 789 47.99 9.81 32.94
CA ASP A 789 47.84 10.27 34.33
C ASP A 789 47.31 11.71 34.43
N THR A 790 47.36 12.50 33.34
CA THR A 790 46.81 13.87 33.23
C THR A 790 46.29 14.13 31.82
N ILE A 791 45.12 14.76 31.68
CA ILE A 791 44.64 15.29 30.39
C ILE A 791 45.50 16.53 30.08
N SER A 792 46.61 16.34 29.37
CA SER A 792 47.51 17.40 28.90
C SER A 792 47.04 17.92 27.55
N ASP A 793 47.24 19.21 27.25
CA ASP A 793 46.92 19.84 25.95
C ASP A 793 47.54 19.12 24.73
N ASN A 794 48.52 18.24 24.95
CA ASN A 794 49.20 17.46 23.92
C ASN A 794 48.68 16.01 23.77
N LEU A 795 47.61 15.60 24.48
CA LEU A 795 47.12 14.21 24.42
C LEU A 795 46.51 13.87 23.04
N TRP A 796 45.92 14.86 22.38
CA TRP A 796 45.21 14.71 21.11
C TRP A 796 45.90 15.56 20.05
N SER A 797 46.34 14.93 18.96
CA SER A 797 46.98 15.63 17.83
C SER A 797 46.00 16.29 16.86
N GLN A 798 44.68 16.15 17.10
CA GLN A 798 43.59 16.56 16.22
C GLN A 798 42.66 17.50 16.99
N SER A 799 42.15 18.55 16.33
CA SER A 799 41.19 19.50 16.92
C SER A 799 39.85 18.81 17.22
N TYR A 800 39.05 19.36 18.15
CA TYR A 800 37.69 18.88 18.37
C TYR A 800 36.86 18.89 17.07
N PHE A 801 36.96 19.97 16.29
CA PHE A 801 36.24 20.13 15.03
C PHE A 801 36.54 19.00 14.03
N ASP A 802 37.82 18.64 13.87
CA ASP A 802 38.21 17.59 12.95
C ASP A 802 37.80 16.22 13.50
N TRP A 803 38.00 15.96 14.80
CA TRP A 803 37.65 14.68 15.42
C TRP A 803 36.15 14.39 15.35
N VAL A 804 35.31 15.37 15.72
CA VAL A 804 33.85 15.21 15.77
C VAL A 804 33.26 14.98 14.37
N ARG A 805 33.92 15.47 13.31
CA ARG A 805 33.51 15.26 11.90
C ARG A 805 34.12 14.01 11.26
N THR A 806 35.13 13.39 11.89
CA THR A 806 35.73 12.14 11.41
C THR A 806 35.39 10.99 12.34
N THR A 807 36.17 10.76 13.39
CA THR A 807 36.01 9.59 14.26
C THR A 807 34.67 9.66 14.98
N GLY A 808 34.34 10.81 15.57
CA GLY A 808 33.11 10.99 16.36
C GLY A 808 31.82 10.99 15.54
N ALA A 809 31.82 11.46 14.29
CA ALA A 809 30.62 11.35 13.43
C ALA A 809 30.52 9.96 12.81
N MET A 810 31.65 9.37 12.37
CA MET A 810 31.63 8.10 11.64
C MET A 810 31.42 6.90 12.57
N ASP A 811 31.79 6.96 13.84
CA ASP A 811 31.47 5.92 14.81
C ASP A 811 30.02 6.04 15.32
N THR A 812 29.29 7.10 14.94
CA THR A 812 27.83 7.03 14.96
C THR A 812 27.38 6.17 13.80
N SER A 813 26.34 5.36 14.00
CA SER A 813 25.78 4.54 12.94
C SER A 813 25.02 5.34 11.85
N CYS A 814 24.90 6.67 12.01
CA CYS A 814 24.04 7.51 11.18
C CYS A 814 24.41 7.49 9.68
N PRO A 815 25.68 7.67 9.25
CA PRO A 815 26.00 7.78 7.82
C PRO A 815 25.70 6.51 7.01
N TYR A 816 26.09 5.32 7.51
CA TYR A 816 25.79 4.08 6.79
C TYR A 816 24.32 3.69 6.93
N SER A 817 23.69 3.95 8.08
CA SER A 817 22.26 3.68 8.27
C SER A 817 21.42 4.55 7.33
N PHE A 818 21.83 5.81 7.10
CA PHE A 818 21.21 6.68 6.11
C PHE A 818 21.43 6.16 4.68
N SER A 819 22.66 5.74 4.35
CA SER A 819 22.95 5.15 3.03
C SER A 819 22.12 3.89 2.78
N PHE A 820 22.00 3.00 3.78
CA PHE A 820 21.13 1.83 3.76
C PHE A 820 19.65 2.22 3.61
N PHE A 821 19.20 3.21 4.38
CA PHE A 821 17.83 3.74 4.29
C PHE A 821 17.52 4.29 2.89
N THR A 822 18.45 4.99 2.24
CA THR A 822 18.24 5.44 0.86
C THR A 822 18.10 4.29 -0.13
N CYS A 823 18.73 3.13 0.13
CA CYS A 823 18.47 1.91 -0.64
C CYS A 823 17.08 1.33 -0.35
N LEU A 824 16.64 1.33 0.90
CA LEU A 824 15.29 0.86 1.29
C LEU A 824 14.17 1.64 0.60
N ILE A 825 14.27 2.97 0.57
CA ILE A 825 13.22 3.83 -0.02
C ILE A 825 13.39 4.05 -1.53
N SER A 826 14.34 3.36 -2.16
CA SER A 826 14.54 3.36 -3.60
C SER A 826 13.62 2.35 -4.29
N ARG A 827 13.29 2.58 -5.56
CA ARG A 827 12.51 1.64 -6.37
C ARG A 827 13.45 0.66 -7.07
N GLN A 828 13.00 -0.57 -7.35
CA GLN A 828 13.84 -1.59 -7.99
C GLN A 828 14.58 -1.05 -9.23
N GLY A 829 15.92 -1.16 -9.21
CA GLY A 829 16.80 -0.71 -10.29
C GLY A 829 16.99 0.81 -10.40
N ARG A 830 16.39 1.65 -9.55
CA ARG A 830 16.53 3.12 -9.55
C ARG A 830 16.76 3.66 -8.14
N SER A 831 17.91 4.31 -7.93
CA SER A 831 18.20 5.01 -6.67
C SER A 831 17.35 6.27 -6.53
N CYS A 832 16.76 6.50 -5.35
CA CYS A 832 16.10 7.76 -5.00
C CYS A 832 17.08 8.95 -4.98
N ILE A 833 18.37 8.68 -4.82
CA ILE A 833 19.49 9.63 -4.89
C ILE A 833 20.37 9.26 -6.09
N SER A 834 20.27 10.01 -7.19
CA SER A 834 20.92 9.66 -8.47
C SER A 834 21.83 10.78 -9.01
N SER A 835 21.40 12.04 -8.91
CA SER A 835 22.16 13.18 -9.44
C SER A 835 23.38 13.52 -8.60
N ALA A 836 24.34 14.26 -9.17
CA ALA A 836 25.51 14.72 -8.42
C ALA A 836 25.13 15.66 -7.27
N LYS A 837 24.15 16.55 -7.51
CA LYS A 837 23.60 17.46 -6.48
C LYS A 837 22.94 16.68 -5.34
N GLN A 838 22.02 15.76 -5.67
CA GLN A 838 21.33 14.93 -4.70
C GLN A 838 22.34 14.16 -3.82
N ARG A 839 23.35 13.54 -4.43
CA ARG A 839 24.41 12.82 -3.69
C ARG A 839 25.21 13.74 -2.78
N TYR A 840 25.56 14.93 -3.23
CA TYR A 840 26.31 15.88 -2.42
C TYR A 840 25.48 16.34 -1.21
N PHE A 841 24.24 16.79 -1.42
CA PHE A 841 23.36 17.26 -0.36
C PHE A 841 23.00 16.14 0.62
N ALA A 842 22.74 14.92 0.13
CA ALA A 842 22.44 13.76 0.97
C ALA A 842 23.61 13.40 1.89
N ARG A 843 24.86 13.44 1.39
CA ARG A 843 26.05 13.14 2.21
C ARG A 843 26.35 14.26 3.21
N ALA A 844 26.21 15.52 2.81
CA ALA A 844 26.36 16.66 3.72
C ALA A 844 25.32 16.61 4.85
N LEU A 845 24.06 16.35 4.50
CA LEU A 845 22.97 16.15 5.45
C LEU A 845 23.29 15.05 6.46
N ALA A 846 23.69 13.86 5.98
CA ALA A 846 24.01 12.73 6.83
C ALA A 846 25.19 13.02 7.77
N LEU A 847 26.21 13.76 7.30
CA LEU A 847 27.36 14.13 8.12
C LEU A 847 27.00 15.12 9.23
N HIS A 848 26.21 16.16 8.91
CA HIS A 848 25.72 17.11 9.93
C HIS A 848 24.85 16.40 10.96
N LEU A 849 23.97 15.51 10.49
CA LEU A 849 23.13 14.70 11.37
C LEU A 849 23.95 13.78 12.28
N ALA A 850 24.98 13.11 11.75
CA ALA A 850 25.89 12.27 12.51
C ALA A 850 26.70 13.04 13.56
N THR A 851 27.20 14.23 13.19
CA THR A 851 27.94 15.13 14.10
C THR A 851 27.03 15.58 15.25
N MET A 852 25.80 15.99 14.93
CA MET A 852 24.77 16.34 15.91
C MET A 852 24.47 15.16 16.86
N CYS A 853 24.35 13.93 16.34
CA CYS A 853 24.13 12.74 17.16
C CYS A 853 25.25 12.48 18.16
N ARG A 854 26.52 12.62 17.73
CA ARG A 854 27.69 12.47 18.62
C ARG A 854 27.64 13.49 19.75
N GLN A 855 27.33 14.74 19.44
CA GLN A 855 27.25 15.81 20.43
C GLN A 855 26.12 15.58 21.44
N PHE A 856 24.94 15.12 20.99
CA PHE A 856 23.85 14.74 21.88
C PHE A 856 24.20 13.55 22.77
N ASN A 857 24.85 12.53 22.22
CA ASN A 857 25.29 11.37 22.97
C ASN A 857 26.24 11.81 24.09
N ASP A 858 27.33 12.50 23.73
CA ASP A 858 28.37 12.95 24.67
C ASP A 858 27.81 13.90 25.75
N TYR A 859 26.85 14.77 25.40
CA TYR A 859 26.14 15.61 26.36
C TYR A 859 25.41 14.77 27.42
N GLY A 860 24.65 13.76 26.98
CA GLY A 860 23.84 12.89 27.84
C GLY A 860 24.69 11.88 28.63
N SER A 861 25.80 11.42 28.08
CA SER A 861 26.62 10.35 28.63
C SER A 861 27.80 10.77 29.51
N GLN A 862 28.10 12.08 29.60
CA GLN A 862 29.26 12.61 30.34
C GLN A 862 29.60 11.89 31.66
N LEU A 863 28.60 11.66 32.53
CA LEU A 863 28.83 10.98 33.82
C LEU A 863 29.22 9.51 33.67
N ARG A 864 28.64 8.81 32.69
CA ARG A 864 28.98 7.41 32.37
C ARG A 864 30.37 7.35 31.76
N ASP A 865 30.66 8.20 30.79
CA ASP A 865 31.95 8.18 30.08
C ASP A 865 33.11 8.52 31.03
N LEU A 866 32.91 9.44 31.97
CA LEU A 866 33.87 9.72 33.04
C LEU A 866 34.12 8.49 33.93
N GLN A 867 33.09 7.71 34.25
CA GLN A 867 33.20 6.49 35.07
C GLN A 867 33.89 5.36 34.32
N GLU A 868 33.59 5.20 33.04
CA GLU A 868 34.11 4.14 32.17
C GLU A 868 35.45 4.53 31.51
N LYS A 869 35.91 5.76 31.72
CA LYS A 869 37.08 6.38 31.08
C LYS A 869 37.00 6.25 29.56
N ASN A 870 35.86 6.64 29.00
CA ASN A 870 35.65 6.79 27.57
C ASN A 870 35.83 8.26 27.20
N LEU A 871 36.39 8.52 26.01
CA LEU A 871 36.60 9.86 25.49
C LEU A 871 35.25 10.52 25.22
N ASN A 872 35.09 11.74 25.71
CA ASN A 872 33.91 12.57 25.51
C ASN A 872 34.30 13.88 24.80
N SER A 873 33.39 14.47 24.03
CA SER A 873 33.57 15.80 23.42
C SER A 873 34.14 16.84 24.40
N LEU A 874 33.72 16.79 25.68
CA LEU A 874 34.12 17.74 26.71
C LEU A 874 35.56 17.55 27.23
N ASP A 875 36.26 16.48 26.83
CA ASP A 875 37.66 16.23 27.20
C ASP A 875 38.66 16.97 26.30
N PHE A 876 38.19 17.59 25.21
CA PHE A 876 39.04 18.34 24.28
C PHE A 876 39.39 19.72 24.84
N ALA A 877 40.64 20.15 24.61
CA ALA A 877 41.15 21.45 25.10
C ALA A 877 40.35 22.65 24.54
N ASP A 878 39.71 22.50 23.38
CA ASP A 878 38.79 23.47 22.78
C ASP A 878 37.68 23.94 23.74
N PHE A 879 37.24 23.07 24.67
CA PHE A 879 36.24 23.41 25.68
C PHE A 879 36.82 24.03 26.95
N ASN A 880 38.13 23.94 27.19
CA ASN A 880 38.76 24.37 28.45
C ASN A 880 39.16 25.86 28.49
N GLY A 881 39.17 26.58 27.35
CA GLY A 881 39.37 28.03 27.27
C GLY A 881 40.69 28.57 27.87
N ASP A 882 40.91 29.89 27.72
CA ASP A 882 42.16 30.62 28.06
C ASP A 882 42.48 30.73 29.58
N GLY A 883 42.08 29.75 30.41
CA GLY A 883 42.37 29.74 31.84
C GLY A 883 41.42 30.56 32.73
N LEU A 884 40.34 31.11 32.18
CA LEU A 884 39.23 31.65 32.96
C LEU A 884 38.26 30.52 33.27
N SER A 885 38.14 30.16 34.56
CA SER A 885 37.35 29.03 35.07
C SER A 885 35.87 29.11 34.67
N ARG A 886 35.53 28.63 33.47
CA ARG A 886 34.15 28.34 33.06
C ARG A 886 33.77 27.00 33.69
N GLY A 887 32.66 26.96 34.43
CA GLY A 887 32.23 25.75 35.12
C GLY A 887 31.78 24.66 34.15
N GLN A 888 31.74 23.40 34.60
CA GLN A 888 31.31 22.25 33.80
C GLN A 888 29.92 22.43 33.14
N ASP A 889 29.01 23.17 33.79
CA ASP A 889 27.69 23.48 33.25
C ASP A 889 27.75 24.36 31.99
N GLN A 890 28.74 25.25 31.88
CA GLN A 890 28.92 26.08 30.69
C GLN A 890 29.44 25.26 29.50
N HIS A 891 30.39 24.34 29.71
CA HIS A 891 30.91 23.51 28.61
C HIS A 891 29.81 22.62 28.01
N LYS A 892 28.87 22.14 28.83
CA LYS A 892 27.69 21.41 28.36
C LYS A 892 26.75 22.28 27.55
N GLN A 893 26.52 23.53 27.97
CA GLN A 893 25.75 24.49 27.19
C GLN A 893 26.40 24.78 25.85
N ASP A 894 27.71 25.03 25.83
CA ASP A 894 28.46 25.28 24.60
C ASP A 894 28.36 24.07 23.64
N LEU A 895 28.49 22.83 24.14
CA LEU A 895 28.29 21.62 23.33
C LEU A 895 26.87 21.51 22.75
N MET A 896 25.85 21.88 23.52
CA MET A 896 24.46 21.90 23.06
C MET A 896 24.25 22.95 21.96
N GLU A 897 24.83 24.15 22.11
CA GLU A 897 24.77 25.20 21.07
C GLU A 897 25.44 24.74 19.77
N LEU A 898 26.55 24.01 19.85
CA LEU A 898 27.19 23.40 18.68
C LEU A 898 26.29 22.35 18.01
N ALA A 899 25.56 21.54 18.79
CA ALA A 899 24.59 20.59 18.24
C ALA A 899 23.43 21.31 17.52
N GLU A 900 22.93 22.42 18.06
CA GLU A 900 21.91 23.24 17.39
C GLU A 900 22.42 23.91 16.10
N PHE A 901 23.71 24.26 16.06
CA PHE A 901 24.36 24.73 14.83
C PHE A 901 24.42 23.63 13.76
N GLU A 902 24.81 22.41 14.13
CA GLU A 902 24.79 21.26 13.19
C GLU A 902 23.37 20.95 12.70
N ARG A 903 22.36 21.05 13.59
CA ARG A 903 20.95 20.92 13.20
C ARG A 903 20.54 21.95 12.14
N SER A 904 20.96 23.20 12.31
CA SER A 904 20.69 24.28 11.36
C SER A 904 21.34 24.02 10.00
N CYS A 905 22.58 23.52 9.99
CA CYS A 905 23.28 23.13 8.76
C CYS A 905 22.61 21.94 8.06
N MET A 906 22.16 20.94 8.83
CA MET A 906 21.40 19.80 8.33
C MET A 906 20.09 20.24 7.67
N GLN A 907 19.36 21.19 8.27
CA GLN A 907 18.12 21.74 7.70
C GLN A 907 18.34 22.45 6.36
N VAL A 908 19.44 23.18 6.20
CA VAL A 908 19.82 23.79 4.91
C VAL A 908 20.07 22.71 3.85
N CYS A 909 20.81 21.66 4.20
CA CYS A 909 21.06 20.54 3.29
C CYS A 909 19.75 19.81 2.91
N PHE A 910 18.85 19.62 3.87
CA PHE A 910 17.54 19.02 3.64
C PHE A 910 16.69 19.85 2.69
N ALA A 911 16.60 21.17 2.87
CA ALA A 911 15.84 22.05 1.97
C ALA A 911 16.34 21.96 0.52
N HIS A 912 17.66 21.96 0.32
CA HIS A 912 18.25 21.77 -1.01
C HIS A 912 17.99 20.38 -1.60
N LEU A 913 18.01 19.33 -0.77
CA LEU A 913 17.71 17.97 -1.22
C LEU A 913 16.23 17.78 -1.56
N SER A 914 15.33 18.35 -0.76
CA SER A 914 13.88 18.31 -0.99
C SER A 914 13.48 18.97 -2.30
N ALA A 915 14.14 20.08 -2.67
CA ALA A 915 13.92 20.75 -3.94
C ALA A 915 14.31 19.89 -5.17
N GLU A 916 15.13 18.85 -4.97
CA GLU A 916 15.64 17.98 -6.01
C GLU A 916 15.04 16.56 -5.96
N THR A 917 14.13 16.26 -5.04
CA THR A 917 13.55 14.91 -4.85
C THR A 917 12.02 14.92 -4.89
N SER A 918 11.41 13.75 -5.04
CA SER A 918 9.94 13.63 -5.01
C SER A 918 9.37 13.97 -3.62
N ALA A 919 8.11 14.38 -3.55
CA ALA A 919 7.42 14.63 -2.28
C ALA A 919 7.44 13.40 -1.35
N THR A 920 7.24 12.20 -1.91
CA THR A 920 7.31 10.93 -1.17
C THR A 920 8.71 10.71 -0.59
N THR A 921 9.75 10.82 -1.41
CA THR A 921 11.15 10.67 -0.96
C THR A 921 11.51 11.71 0.11
N THR A 922 11.06 12.96 -0.07
CA THR A 922 11.25 14.04 0.90
C THR A 922 10.63 13.69 2.25
N ALA A 923 9.38 13.21 2.28
CA ALA A 923 8.69 12.83 3.51
C ALA A 923 9.38 11.65 4.22
N GLN A 924 9.87 10.67 3.44
CA GLN A 924 10.62 9.52 3.97
C GLN A 924 11.97 9.93 4.59
N ILE A 925 12.74 10.78 3.91
CA ILE A 925 14.00 11.33 4.43
C ILE A 925 13.73 12.16 5.70
N GLN A 926 12.67 12.96 5.71
CA GLN A 926 12.28 13.73 6.88
C GLN A 926 11.96 12.83 8.09
N ALA A 927 11.29 11.70 7.85
CA ALA A 927 11.01 10.73 8.91
C ALA A 927 12.31 10.14 9.49
N PHE A 928 13.29 9.78 8.66
CA PHE A 928 14.60 9.32 9.13
C PHE A 928 15.31 10.38 9.98
N ILE A 929 15.31 11.65 9.54
CA ILE A 929 15.90 12.77 10.28
C ILE A 929 15.23 12.91 11.64
N LYS A 930 13.89 12.88 11.69
CA LYS A 930 13.11 12.98 12.93
C LYS A 930 13.37 11.83 13.90
N VAL A 931 13.46 10.59 13.41
CA VAL A 931 13.83 9.44 14.26
C VAL A 931 15.23 9.61 14.82
N THR A 932 16.17 10.05 13.99
CA THR A 932 17.56 10.26 14.40
C THR A 932 17.67 11.35 15.46
N ASP A 933 17.00 12.49 15.25
CA ASP A 933 16.93 13.58 16.24
C ASP A 933 16.24 13.14 17.55
N LEU A 934 15.18 12.32 17.44
CA LEU A 934 14.49 11.76 18.60
C LEU A 934 15.40 10.89 19.46
N PHE A 935 16.26 10.06 18.88
CA PHE A 935 17.25 9.32 19.68
C PHE A 935 18.19 10.28 20.45
N GLY A 936 18.63 11.37 19.82
CA GLY A 936 19.38 12.44 20.50
C GLY A 936 18.62 13.04 21.69
N GLN A 937 17.35 13.39 21.50
CA GLN A 937 16.49 13.90 22.58
C GLN A 937 16.30 12.88 23.72
N ILE A 938 16.18 11.59 23.38
CA ILE A 938 16.11 10.52 24.38
C ILE A 938 17.40 10.49 25.21
N TYR A 939 18.59 10.55 24.60
CA TYR A 939 19.85 10.58 25.35
C TYR A 939 19.99 11.77 26.30
N VAL A 940 19.53 12.95 25.87
CA VAL A 940 19.51 14.16 26.71
C VAL A 940 18.58 13.98 27.91
N ALA A 941 17.40 13.39 27.71
CA ALA A 941 16.42 13.18 28.77
C ALA A 941 16.76 12.00 29.70
N GLN A 942 17.26 10.91 29.15
CA GLN A 942 17.57 9.68 29.84
C GLN A 942 18.59 8.83 29.07
N ASP A 943 19.75 8.56 29.69
CA ASP A 943 20.70 7.59 29.13
C ASP A 943 20.10 6.16 29.12
N ILE A 944 19.89 5.64 27.91
CA ILE A 944 19.34 4.30 27.64
C ILE A 944 20.42 3.29 27.21
N ALA A 945 21.69 3.70 27.12
CA ALA A 945 22.78 2.80 26.75
C ALA A 945 23.00 1.71 27.82
N SER A 946 23.49 0.55 27.36
CA SER A 946 23.91 -0.51 28.26
C SER A 946 25.25 -0.17 28.90
N ARG A 947 25.51 -0.74 30.08
CA ARG A 947 26.80 -0.63 30.76
C ARG A 947 27.47 -1.99 30.84
N LEU A 948 28.79 -1.97 30.84
CA LEU A 948 29.60 -3.12 31.25
C LEU A 948 29.30 -3.45 32.72
N LYS A 949 28.97 -4.72 32.99
CA LYS A 949 28.86 -5.21 34.37
C LYS A 949 30.27 -5.34 34.97
N PRO A 950 30.47 -4.93 36.23
CA PRO A 950 31.73 -5.06 36.94
C PRO A 950 32.29 -6.50 36.94
#